data_AF-A0A2T3APT8-F1
#
_entry.id   AF-A0A2T3APT8-F1
#
_cell.length_a   1.000
_cell.length_b   1.000
_cell.length_c   1.000
_cell.angle_alpha   90.00
_cell.angle_beta   90.00
_cell.angle_gamma   90.00
#
_symmetry.space_group_name_H-M   'P 1'
#
loop_
_entity.id
_entity.type
_entity.pdbx_description
1 polymer ?
#
loop_
_entity_poly.entity_id
_entity_poly.type
_entity_poly.pdbx_seq_one_letter_code
_entity_poly.pdbx_strand_id
1 'polypeptide(L)'
;MAVKAGSGALYVFGHPTNTRQLGERGAVVRYSPSLHRTSTQRTLKRKRPSPPASLARWLDIDSDWERELYWLSVRKYLSPSSLPNILLEYLHRSKYRNTTPGAFEQSFHDQAVVTLRNRGLTMADVNNWAWIVSAQSVDEMAERFLSTGSNNPTFLLLEILRRDILQVRTLKLLLCYTWNQLVGTPRSNLTTISETELNAIVVPPSEAPRSHLNPSSRPPTLEDSTFIMIISRLLRQARRIWAPAVVNISHMAGLIIHLILHSNNCDPRQLDPRMHHRLCRIYNHTLRLLALPASIDPLKSMSYNWRAQTVLLEAVGHLNPPLTLDQDSYRAVVQVLAASKKSERESRVANLRTRSWPPWRIDQDGMDAQRSLEDDLSRVVSATMRTKESGYTESVKDQAFRILGGQEPDGTPTIQTRKLIKRRPRPAERKAHSDVEPDLWAARIEATRDIQEAWSAFKGFEEQGGQPSSRMYLAMFEKLDFDKARSGKKAQYDASPGDGKEVFTPLTDNVSTFYRQRLLPPSFDELYDKMIQSGSRPTGRLLTFLLGHARTVGKGLQYLRDSQVNQRAVAFLSGDKEISPAILEKLPASTFAAFIMLLCRFAPRAVCTETSPSKSDEADEHDENAELAQIGSEYQILEPKRHSGGPQLNPLLHTMELLKESRTHFRPAWYALFAALARRGVIIDRGLVGDPRNDLLSWQVLVAALGDFHRCGLELDPRGFQIICHGLEKAVLASFDVTLAEKVAAFAQYPVTVVVDEFMKMSEAEEMDPPYRIPKLLHSIGGEHLHAYVRVLGLIEDYEGIMYLLKWMRTHHEALEEIAIQSRNGPKLIRRVFIAMRVFLSGTVYEAEAERLIESVEKWDGWPQEFEAQKYLERWTGKPRSEDDSEETA
;
A
#
# COMPACT_ATOMS: atom_id res chain seq x y z
N MET A 1 -58.29 -1.72 28.57
CA MET A 1 -59.66 -1.35 28.15
C MET A 1 -60.08 -2.27 27.01
N ALA A 2 -61.30 -2.82 27.11
CA ALA A 2 -61.91 -3.92 26.33
C ALA A 2 -61.93 -3.67 24.80
N VAL A 3 -62.03 -4.67 23.90
CA VAL A 3 -63.16 -5.61 23.63
C VAL A 3 -62.59 -6.74 22.71
N LYS A 4 -62.59 -8.03 23.07
CA LYS A 4 -63.62 -9.11 22.93
C LYS A 4 -63.78 -9.72 21.51
N ALA A 5 -63.81 -11.07 21.51
CA ALA A 5 -64.27 -12.04 20.47
C ALA A 5 -63.29 -12.37 19.32
N GLY A 6 -63.08 -13.61 18.88
CA GLY A 6 -63.70 -14.91 19.21
C GLY A 6 -63.92 -15.75 17.93
N SER A 7 -63.55 -17.04 17.98
CA SER A 7 -63.88 -18.16 17.05
C SER A 7 -63.47 -18.03 15.57
N GLY A 8 -62.99 -19.06 14.88
CA GLY A 8 -63.06 -20.51 15.09
C GLY A 8 -63.80 -21.14 13.90
N ALA A 9 -63.15 -22.06 13.16
CA ALA A 9 -63.78 -23.25 12.56
C ALA A 9 -62.77 -24.06 11.73
N LEU A 10 -62.58 -25.31 12.15
CA LEU A 10 -62.15 -26.44 11.32
C LEU A 10 -63.11 -26.67 10.16
N TYR A 11 -62.61 -27.17 9.02
CA TYR A 11 -63.29 -28.25 8.28
C TYR A 11 -62.28 -29.13 7.54
N VAL A 12 -62.60 -30.42 7.54
CA VAL A 12 -61.81 -31.57 7.14
C VAL A 12 -62.38 -32.15 5.82
N PHE A 13 -61.54 -32.93 5.14
CA PHE A 13 -61.81 -34.03 4.19
C PHE A 13 -61.87 -33.74 2.68
N GLY A 14 -61.13 -34.58 1.93
CA GLY A 14 -61.36 -34.83 0.51
C GLY A 14 -60.20 -35.51 -0.22
N HIS A 15 -59.93 -36.80 0.04
CA HIS A 15 -59.34 -37.68 -0.98
C HIS A 15 -60.35 -37.88 -2.12
N PRO A 16 -59.91 -38.10 -3.37
CA PRO A 16 -59.82 -39.49 -3.83
C PRO A 16 -58.69 -39.78 -4.83
N THR A 17 -58.23 -41.02 -4.78
CA THR A 17 -57.59 -41.78 -5.86
C THR A 17 -58.62 -42.18 -6.92
N ASN A 18 -58.33 -42.08 -8.22
CA ASN A 18 -58.40 -43.26 -9.10
C ASN A 18 -57.79 -43.07 -10.51
N THR A 19 -57.55 -44.23 -11.11
CA THR A 19 -56.69 -44.64 -12.21
C THR A 19 -57.29 -44.54 -13.62
N ARG A 20 -56.37 -44.56 -14.61
CA ARG A 20 -56.43 -45.13 -15.99
C ARG A 20 -57.39 -44.54 -17.04
N GLN A 21 -56.81 -44.12 -18.18
CA GLN A 21 -56.96 -44.85 -19.46
C GLN A 21 -55.94 -44.38 -20.52
N LEU A 22 -55.42 -45.36 -21.26
CA LEU A 22 -54.53 -45.26 -22.42
C LEU A 22 -55.31 -44.81 -23.68
N GLY A 23 -54.61 -44.12 -24.58
CA GLY A 23 -55.03 -43.90 -25.97
C GLY A 23 -53.81 -43.57 -26.83
N GLU A 24 -53.27 -44.58 -27.50
CA GLU A 24 -52.22 -44.46 -28.52
C GLU A 24 -52.69 -43.61 -29.71
N ARG A 25 -51.80 -42.77 -30.26
CA ARG A 25 -51.69 -42.50 -31.71
C ARG A 25 -50.35 -41.82 -32.01
N GLY A 26 -49.61 -42.42 -32.93
CA GLY A 26 -48.21 -42.15 -33.21
C GLY A 26 -47.90 -40.74 -33.69
N ALA A 27 -46.71 -40.26 -33.28
CA ALA A 27 -46.08 -39.07 -33.83
C ALA A 27 -44.67 -39.44 -34.32
N VAL A 28 -44.55 -39.36 -35.63
CA VAL A 28 -43.35 -39.35 -36.48
C VAL A 28 -42.11 -38.78 -35.77
N VAL A 29 -41.10 -39.63 -35.63
CA VAL A 29 -39.72 -39.23 -35.34
C VAL A 29 -39.19 -38.44 -36.53
N ARG A 30 -39.13 -37.11 -36.41
CA ARG A 30 -38.23 -36.28 -37.22
C ARG A 30 -37.02 -35.93 -36.38
N TYR A 31 -35.90 -36.57 -36.71
CA TYR A 31 -34.57 -36.11 -36.36
C TYR A 31 -34.41 -34.65 -36.79
N SER A 32 -34.38 -33.74 -35.82
CA SER A 32 -33.80 -32.42 -35.99
C SER A 32 -32.43 -32.46 -35.29
N PRO A 33 -31.31 -32.35 -36.01
CA PRO A 33 -30.00 -32.33 -35.37
C PRO A 33 -29.91 -31.07 -34.53
N SER A 34 -29.78 -31.27 -33.22
CA SER A 34 -29.33 -30.26 -32.29
C SER A 34 -28.01 -29.71 -32.81
N LEU A 35 -28.03 -28.48 -33.33
CA LEU A 35 -26.84 -27.67 -33.48
C LEU A 35 -26.30 -27.40 -32.08
N HIS A 36 -25.50 -28.35 -31.59
CA HIS A 36 -24.39 -28.08 -30.71
C HIS A 36 -23.59 -26.95 -31.36
N ARG A 37 -23.89 -25.71 -30.98
CA ARG A 37 -23.00 -24.57 -31.21
C ARG A 37 -21.78 -24.82 -30.34
N THR A 38 -20.88 -25.63 -30.86
CA THR A 38 -19.55 -25.86 -30.34
C THR A 38 -18.90 -24.51 -30.05
N SER A 39 -18.54 -24.32 -28.78
CA SER A 39 -17.86 -23.16 -28.21
C SER A 39 -16.41 -23.02 -28.71
N THR A 40 -16.16 -23.26 -29.99
CA THR A 40 -14.82 -23.31 -30.60
C THR A 40 -14.64 -22.36 -31.77
N GLN A 41 -15.61 -21.49 -32.09
CA GLN A 41 -15.46 -20.49 -33.16
C GLN A 41 -15.64 -19.02 -32.72
N ARG A 42 -15.82 -18.73 -31.41
CA ARG A 42 -15.89 -17.36 -30.89
C ARG A 42 -14.55 -16.77 -30.41
N THR A 43 -13.46 -17.52 -30.48
CA THR A 43 -12.15 -17.15 -29.91
C THR A 43 -11.05 -16.79 -30.92
N LEU A 44 -11.34 -16.65 -32.22
CA LEU A 44 -10.33 -16.29 -33.24
C LEU A 44 -10.70 -15.11 -34.15
N LYS A 45 -11.51 -14.15 -33.67
CA LYS A 45 -11.42 -12.77 -34.20
C LYS A 45 -10.32 -12.05 -33.43
N ARG A 46 -9.06 -12.11 -33.90
CA ARG A 46 -7.98 -11.22 -33.43
C ARG A 46 -8.51 -9.78 -33.51
N LYS A 47 -8.91 -9.20 -32.37
CA LYS A 47 -9.32 -7.79 -32.29
C LYS A 47 -8.16 -6.96 -32.85
N ARG A 48 -8.42 -6.13 -33.86
CA ARG A 48 -7.42 -5.18 -34.37
C ARG A 48 -6.94 -4.34 -33.18
N PRO A 49 -5.64 -4.29 -32.88
CA PRO A 49 -5.13 -3.45 -31.79
C PRO A 49 -5.40 -1.98 -32.10
N SER A 50 -5.76 -1.18 -31.09
CA SER A 50 -5.91 0.26 -31.27
C SER A 50 -4.55 0.90 -31.55
N PRO A 51 -4.48 2.06 -32.25
CA PRO A 51 -3.21 2.71 -32.56
C PRO A 51 -2.28 2.93 -31.35
N PRO A 52 -2.77 3.40 -30.18
CA PRO A 52 -1.91 3.51 -28.99
C PRO A 52 -1.47 2.15 -28.44
N ALA A 53 -2.33 1.12 -28.51
CA ALA A 53 -1.96 -0.23 -28.05
C ALA A 53 -0.92 -0.88 -28.95
N SER A 54 -0.96 -0.59 -30.25
CA SER A 54 0.05 -1.04 -31.22
C SER A 54 1.42 -0.46 -30.90
N LEU A 55 1.49 0.87 -30.69
CA LEU A 55 2.72 1.57 -30.30
C LEU A 55 3.25 1.05 -28.95
N ALA A 56 2.40 1.02 -27.93
CA ALA A 56 2.75 0.57 -26.58
C ALA A 56 3.39 -0.84 -26.59
N ARG A 57 2.77 -1.78 -27.32
CA ARG A 57 3.30 -3.14 -27.42
C ARG A 57 4.63 -3.20 -28.18
N TRP A 58 4.84 -2.37 -29.19
CA TRP A 58 6.14 -2.31 -29.88
C TRP A 58 7.24 -1.78 -28.95
N LEU A 59 6.93 -0.78 -28.14
CA LEU A 59 7.86 -0.18 -27.16
C LEU A 59 8.18 -1.10 -25.97
N ASP A 60 7.34 -2.11 -25.68
CA ASP A 60 7.53 -3.05 -24.57
C ASP A 60 8.35 -4.30 -24.95
N ILE A 61 8.61 -4.51 -26.24
CA ILE A 61 9.41 -5.62 -26.70
C ILE A 61 10.89 -5.22 -26.56
N ASP A 62 11.69 -5.98 -25.82
CA ASP A 62 13.12 -5.68 -25.66
C ASP A 62 13.96 -6.18 -26.85
N SER A 63 13.54 -7.29 -27.45
CA SER A 63 14.26 -7.96 -28.53
C SER A 63 13.99 -7.37 -29.91
N ASP A 64 15.04 -7.10 -30.67
CA ASP A 64 14.95 -6.54 -32.03
C ASP A 64 14.28 -7.49 -33.03
N TRP A 65 14.54 -8.80 -32.93
CA TRP A 65 13.88 -9.78 -33.80
C TRP A 65 12.37 -9.86 -33.52
N GLU A 66 11.97 -9.76 -32.25
CA GLU A 66 10.56 -9.77 -31.87
C GLU A 66 9.84 -8.50 -32.33
N ARG A 67 10.52 -7.34 -32.26
CA ARG A 67 9.99 -6.07 -32.78
C ARG A 67 9.70 -6.15 -34.27
N GLU A 68 10.58 -6.78 -35.03
CA GLU A 68 10.42 -6.94 -36.48
C GLU A 68 9.23 -7.84 -36.83
N LEU A 69 9.12 -9.01 -36.17
CA LEU A 69 7.96 -9.89 -36.35
C LEU A 69 6.65 -9.22 -35.95
N TYR A 70 6.67 -8.44 -34.87
CA TYR A 70 5.50 -7.70 -34.44
C TYR A 70 5.11 -6.62 -35.46
N TRP A 71 6.06 -5.86 -35.99
CA TRP A 71 5.84 -4.87 -37.05
C TRP A 71 5.17 -5.50 -38.29
N LEU A 72 5.72 -6.62 -38.80
CA LEU A 72 5.16 -7.35 -39.93
C LEU A 72 3.71 -7.80 -39.70
N SER A 73 3.36 -8.12 -38.44
CA SER A 73 2.01 -8.52 -38.06
C SER A 73 1.01 -7.37 -38.02
N VAL A 74 1.46 -6.15 -37.70
CA VAL A 74 0.61 -4.97 -37.45
C VAL A 74 0.54 -4.01 -38.65
N ARG A 75 1.56 -3.95 -39.53
CA ARG A 75 1.63 -2.96 -40.63
C ARG A 75 0.37 -2.85 -41.48
N LYS A 76 -0.32 -3.97 -41.74
CA LYS A 76 -1.58 -4.04 -42.50
C LYS A 76 -2.80 -3.40 -41.82
N TYR A 77 -2.69 -3.03 -40.55
CA TYR A 77 -3.76 -2.41 -39.76
C TYR A 77 -3.43 -0.98 -39.32
N LEU A 78 -2.26 -0.45 -39.73
CA LEU A 78 -1.88 0.91 -39.41
C LEU A 78 -2.70 1.90 -40.23
N SER A 79 -3.16 2.95 -39.55
CA SER A 79 -3.85 4.08 -40.17
C SER A 79 -2.94 5.31 -40.13
N PRO A 80 -2.64 5.95 -41.29
CA PRO A 80 -1.80 7.14 -41.35
C PRO A 80 -2.49 8.39 -40.75
N SER A 81 -3.79 8.32 -40.45
CA SER A 81 -4.54 9.39 -39.77
C SER A 81 -4.28 9.49 -38.25
N SER A 82 -3.54 8.54 -37.66
CA SER A 82 -3.36 8.41 -36.22
C SER A 82 -1.92 8.71 -35.80
N LEU A 83 -1.72 9.71 -34.94
CA LEU A 83 -0.38 10.12 -34.48
C LEU A 83 0.46 8.98 -33.86
N PRO A 84 -0.10 8.06 -33.03
CA PRO A 84 0.63 6.90 -32.54
C PRO A 84 1.17 5.97 -33.64
N ASN A 85 0.41 5.78 -34.73
CA ASN A 85 0.84 4.93 -35.84
C ASN A 85 1.93 5.61 -36.68
N ILE A 86 1.84 6.94 -36.87
CA ILE A 86 2.88 7.72 -37.53
C ILE A 86 4.19 7.62 -36.74
N LEU A 87 4.13 7.76 -35.41
CA LEU A 87 5.31 7.59 -34.56
C LEU A 87 5.87 6.15 -34.63
N LEU A 88 5.01 5.14 -34.62
CA LEU A 88 5.43 3.73 -34.73
C LEU A 88 6.16 3.45 -36.05
N GLU A 89 5.65 3.94 -37.17
CA GLU A 89 6.32 3.82 -38.49
C GLU A 89 7.66 4.55 -38.50
N TYR A 90 7.71 5.77 -37.95
CA TYR A 90 8.95 6.52 -37.85
C TYR A 90 10.03 5.82 -37.01
N LEU A 91 9.65 5.23 -35.87
CA LEU A 91 10.56 4.47 -35.00
C LEU A 91 11.09 3.21 -35.69
N HIS A 92 10.25 2.51 -36.45
CA HIS A 92 10.69 1.36 -37.25
C HIS A 92 11.67 1.80 -38.34
N ARG A 93 11.30 2.80 -39.15
CA ARG A 93 12.12 3.29 -40.27
C ARG A 93 13.45 3.89 -39.82
N SER A 94 13.47 4.63 -38.71
CA SER A 94 14.69 5.24 -38.16
C SER A 94 15.68 4.21 -37.62
N LYS A 95 15.21 3.04 -37.18
CA LYS A 95 16.04 1.94 -36.69
C LYS A 95 16.60 1.08 -37.84
N TYR A 96 15.84 0.88 -38.91
CA TYR A 96 16.23 0.04 -40.06
C TYR A 96 16.63 0.83 -41.32
N ARG A 97 17.34 1.95 -41.15
CA ARG A 97 17.75 2.89 -42.22
C ARG A 97 18.45 2.25 -43.44
N ASN A 98 18.99 1.03 -43.29
CA ASN A 98 19.75 0.34 -44.33
C ASN A 98 18.89 -0.47 -45.32
N THR A 99 17.56 -0.52 -45.13
CA THR A 99 16.64 -1.22 -46.05
C THR A 99 15.94 -0.21 -46.94
N THR A 100 15.97 -0.41 -48.26
CA THR A 100 15.18 0.41 -49.20
C THR A 100 13.71 0.37 -48.78
N PRO A 101 13.07 1.52 -48.49
CA PRO A 101 11.69 1.54 -48.04
C PRO A 101 10.79 1.00 -49.15
N GLY A 102 9.94 0.02 -48.82
CA GLY A 102 8.99 -0.56 -49.77
C GLY A 102 7.91 0.43 -50.20
N ALA A 103 7.15 0.07 -51.23
CA ALA A 103 6.08 0.92 -51.77
C ALA A 103 5.00 1.27 -50.73
N PHE A 104 4.76 0.37 -49.76
CA PHE A 104 3.83 0.61 -48.66
C PHE A 104 4.35 1.70 -47.71
N GLU A 105 5.60 1.60 -47.28
CA GLU A 105 6.22 2.54 -46.34
C GLU A 105 6.32 3.95 -46.93
N GLN A 106 6.64 4.06 -48.23
CA GLN A 106 6.66 5.35 -48.93
C GLN A 106 5.25 5.96 -49.01
N SER A 107 4.26 5.19 -49.46
CA SER A 107 2.86 5.67 -49.53
C SER A 107 2.29 6.02 -48.16
N PHE A 108 2.65 5.31 -47.10
CA PHE A 108 2.21 5.59 -45.74
C PHE A 108 2.83 6.90 -45.24
N HIS A 109 4.14 7.08 -45.47
CA HIS A 109 4.87 8.28 -45.07
C HIS A 109 4.30 9.53 -45.73
N ASP A 110 4.02 9.49 -47.04
CA ASP A 110 3.44 10.62 -47.76
C ASP A 110 2.07 11.03 -47.20
N GLN A 111 1.22 10.04 -46.88
CA GLN A 111 -0.08 10.29 -46.25
C GLN A 111 0.06 10.78 -44.80
N ALA A 112 1.07 10.34 -44.06
CA ALA A 112 1.38 10.80 -42.72
C ALA A 112 1.82 12.27 -42.72
N VAL A 113 2.68 12.68 -43.66
CA VAL A 113 3.13 14.07 -43.82
C VAL A 113 1.94 15.00 -44.11
N VAL A 114 1.02 14.59 -44.98
CA VAL A 114 -0.22 15.35 -45.25
C VAL A 114 -1.08 15.45 -43.97
N THR A 115 -1.24 14.36 -43.23
CA THR A 115 -2.02 14.34 -41.97
C THR A 115 -1.43 15.27 -40.91
N LEU A 116 -0.10 15.28 -40.75
CA LEU A 116 0.59 16.16 -39.80
C LEU A 116 0.40 17.62 -40.19
N ARG A 117 0.60 17.96 -41.48
CA ARG A 117 0.41 19.32 -41.99
C ARG A 117 -1.02 19.83 -41.75
N ASN A 118 -2.03 18.98 -41.96
CA ASN A 118 -3.43 19.32 -41.69
C ASN A 118 -3.73 19.62 -40.22
N ARG A 119 -2.86 19.18 -39.29
CA ARG A 119 -2.97 19.43 -37.84
C ARG A 119 -2.00 20.49 -37.34
N GLY A 120 -1.29 21.20 -38.23
CA GLY A 120 -0.28 22.17 -37.87
C GLY A 120 1.00 21.57 -37.28
N LEU A 121 1.25 20.29 -37.54
CA LEU A 121 2.41 19.54 -37.05
C LEU A 121 3.39 19.22 -38.19
N THR A 122 4.64 18.96 -37.82
CA THR A 122 5.75 18.68 -38.72
C THR A 122 6.40 17.33 -38.40
N MET A 123 7.23 16.83 -39.30
CA MET A 123 8.07 15.64 -39.02
C MET A 123 9.11 15.91 -37.92
N ALA A 124 9.46 17.18 -37.65
CA ALA A 124 10.31 17.52 -36.52
C ALA A 124 9.61 17.22 -35.19
N ASP A 125 8.29 17.42 -35.10
CA ASP A 125 7.51 17.05 -33.92
C ASP A 125 7.53 15.52 -33.71
N VAL A 126 7.40 14.74 -34.78
CA VAL A 126 7.49 13.27 -34.69
C VAL A 126 8.88 12.82 -34.26
N ASN A 127 9.94 13.47 -34.73
CA ASN A 127 11.30 13.21 -34.29
C ASN A 127 11.48 13.53 -32.79
N ASN A 128 10.91 14.64 -32.31
CA ASN A 128 10.89 14.97 -30.89
C ASN A 128 10.13 13.93 -30.07
N TRP A 129 8.98 13.45 -30.55
CA TRP A 129 8.23 12.37 -29.90
C TRP A 129 9.02 11.07 -29.85
N ALA A 130 9.76 10.75 -30.93
CA ALA A 130 10.65 9.59 -30.97
C ALA A 130 11.79 9.73 -29.96
N TRP A 131 12.38 10.92 -29.83
CA TRP A 131 13.39 11.22 -28.81
C TRP A 131 12.82 11.07 -27.38
N ILE A 132 11.59 11.51 -27.12
CA ILE A 132 10.93 11.33 -25.82
C ILE A 132 10.78 9.84 -25.50
N VAL A 133 10.12 9.05 -26.36
CA VAL A 133 9.80 7.64 -26.06
C VAL A 133 11.01 6.69 -26.08
N SER A 134 12.15 7.15 -26.61
CA SER A 134 13.41 6.40 -26.64
C SER A 134 14.28 6.59 -25.38
N ALA A 135 13.73 7.18 -24.32
CA ALA A 135 14.41 7.29 -23.02
C ALA A 135 14.67 5.91 -22.38
N GLN A 136 15.70 5.81 -21.54
CA GLN A 136 16.07 4.57 -20.87
C GLN A 136 15.15 4.26 -19.68
N SER A 137 14.68 5.30 -18.99
CA SER A 137 13.73 5.19 -17.87
C SER A 137 12.43 5.96 -18.16
N VAL A 138 11.38 5.63 -17.40
CA VAL A 138 10.08 6.32 -17.49
C VAL A 138 10.18 7.75 -16.96
N ASP A 139 10.97 7.95 -15.90
CA ASP A 139 11.20 9.27 -15.32
C ASP A 139 11.96 10.17 -16.30
N GLU A 140 13.00 9.66 -16.98
CA GLU A 140 13.68 10.37 -18.06
C GLU A 140 12.73 10.67 -19.23
N MET A 141 11.85 9.72 -19.60
CA MET A 141 10.82 9.95 -20.62
C MET A 141 9.90 11.14 -20.23
N ALA A 142 9.53 11.23 -18.96
CA ALA A 142 8.69 12.31 -18.45
C ALA A 142 9.44 13.65 -18.44
N GLU A 143 10.72 13.67 -18.04
CA GLU A 143 11.56 14.86 -18.10
C GLU A 143 11.71 15.40 -19.54
N ARG A 144 12.01 14.51 -20.50
CA ARG A 144 12.07 14.84 -21.93
C ARG A 144 10.73 15.38 -22.45
N PHE A 145 9.62 14.79 -21.99
CA PHE A 145 8.28 15.26 -22.34
C PHE A 145 7.99 16.65 -21.78
N LEU A 146 8.38 16.93 -20.55
CA LEU A 146 8.14 18.21 -19.88
C LEU A 146 9.03 19.34 -20.44
N SER A 147 10.24 19.03 -20.92
CA SER A 147 11.18 20.01 -21.49
C SER A 147 10.78 20.51 -22.88
N THR A 148 10.02 19.72 -23.65
CA THR A 148 9.65 20.02 -25.05
C THR A 148 8.48 21.01 -25.19
N GLY A 149 7.85 21.44 -24.08
CA GLY A 149 6.76 22.44 -24.08
C GLY A 149 5.33 21.88 -24.07
N SER A 150 4.32 22.77 -24.07
CA SER A 150 2.90 22.44 -23.79
C SER A 150 2.10 21.86 -24.97
N ASN A 151 2.68 21.76 -26.17
CA ASN A 151 1.96 21.32 -27.37
C ASN A 151 2.08 19.82 -27.65
N ASN A 152 2.55 19.03 -26.68
CA ASN A 152 2.70 17.60 -26.85
C ASN A 152 1.34 16.89 -26.88
N PRO A 153 1.15 15.93 -27.81
CA PRO A 153 -0.11 15.22 -27.94
C PRO A 153 -0.40 14.33 -26.71
N THR A 154 -1.66 14.28 -26.28
CA THR A 154 -2.11 13.57 -25.06
C THR A 154 -1.74 12.08 -25.04
N PHE A 155 -1.57 11.43 -26.20
CA PHE A 155 -1.19 10.02 -26.23
C PHE A 155 0.21 9.76 -25.65
N LEU A 156 1.13 10.74 -25.71
CA LEU A 156 2.45 10.63 -25.09
C LEU A 156 2.36 10.67 -23.57
N LEU A 157 1.59 11.61 -23.02
CA LEU A 157 1.29 11.65 -21.58
C LEU A 157 0.68 10.34 -21.12
N LEU A 158 -0.30 9.83 -21.88
CA LEU A 158 -0.90 8.53 -21.59
C LEU A 158 0.16 7.42 -21.61
N GLU A 159 1.04 7.39 -22.60
CA GLU A 159 2.11 6.39 -22.71
C GLU A 159 3.08 6.43 -21.53
N ILE A 160 3.49 7.62 -21.08
CA ILE A 160 4.30 7.81 -19.87
C ILE A 160 3.55 7.25 -18.65
N LEU A 161 2.30 7.68 -18.45
CA LEU A 161 1.48 7.26 -17.30
C LEU A 161 1.09 5.77 -17.34
N ARG A 162 1.27 5.09 -18.48
CA ARG A 162 1.04 3.63 -18.62
C ARG A 162 2.11 2.83 -17.87
N ARG A 163 3.36 3.30 -17.98
CA ARG A 163 4.55 2.69 -17.38
C ARG A 163 4.70 3.12 -15.92
N ASP A 164 5.55 2.42 -15.19
CA ASP A 164 5.70 2.63 -13.75
C ASP A 164 6.67 3.79 -13.49
N ILE A 165 6.14 4.95 -13.08
CA ILE A 165 6.93 6.09 -12.60
C ILE A 165 7.54 5.70 -11.26
N LEU A 166 8.82 6.02 -11.05
CA LEU A 166 9.56 5.64 -9.85
C LEU A 166 9.75 6.81 -8.88
N GLN A 167 9.86 8.04 -9.39
CA GLN A 167 10.14 9.25 -8.61
C GLN A 167 8.89 10.09 -8.34
N VAL A 168 8.78 10.64 -7.12
CA VAL A 168 7.64 11.47 -6.71
C VAL A 168 7.65 12.83 -7.42
N ARG A 169 8.84 13.43 -7.58
CA ARG A 169 9.02 14.71 -8.28
C ARG A 169 8.50 14.65 -9.72
N THR A 170 8.81 13.59 -10.44
CA THR A 170 8.31 13.37 -11.80
C THR A 170 6.78 13.35 -11.85
N LEU A 171 6.13 12.63 -10.92
CA LEU A 171 4.68 12.60 -10.84
C LEU A 171 4.10 13.99 -10.51
N LYS A 172 4.72 14.75 -9.61
CA LYS A 172 4.33 16.14 -9.30
C LYS A 172 4.34 17.00 -10.57
N LEU A 173 5.42 16.99 -11.34
CA LEU A 173 5.52 17.79 -12.56
C LEU A 173 4.48 17.39 -13.62
N LEU A 174 4.19 16.09 -13.74
CA LEU A 174 3.12 15.61 -14.61
C LEU A 174 1.72 16.04 -14.13
N LEU A 175 1.47 16.09 -12.82
CA LEU A 175 0.23 16.64 -12.26
C LEU A 175 0.09 18.14 -12.60
N CYS A 176 1.15 18.92 -12.42
CA CYS A 176 1.18 20.33 -12.82
C CYS A 176 0.89 20.50 -14.32
N TYR A 177 1.54 19.69 -15.16
CA TYR A 177 1.29 19.68 -16.60
C TYR A 177 -0.17 19.40 -16.91
N THR A 178 -0.78 18.39 -16.27
CA THR A 178 -2.20 18.08 -16.50
C THR A 178 -3.13 19.20 -16.04
N TRP A 179 -2.81 19.87 -14.93
CA TRP A 179 -3.59 21.01 -14.46
C TRP A 179 -3.54 22.19 -15.44
N ASN A 180 -2.36 22.49 -15.97
CA ASN A 180 -2.18 23.54 -16.99
C ASN A 180 -2.99 23.25 -18.26
N GLN A 181 -3.02 21.99 -18.70
CA GLN A 181 -3.83 21.57 -19.84
C GLN A 181 -5.34 21.73 -19.58
N LEU A 182 -5.79 21.58 -18.33
CA LEU A 182 -7.20 21.68 -17.96
C LEU A 182 -7.66 23.13 -17.74
N VAL A 183 -6.82 23.97 -17.13
CA VAL A 183 -7.13 25.39 -16.83
C VAL A 183 -6.88 26.28 -18.05
N GLY A 184 -6.08 25.83 -19.03
CA GLY A 184 -5.92 26.51 -20.32
C GLY A 184 -5.03 27.76 -20.29
N THR A 185 -4.16 27.93 -19.29
CA THR A 185 -3.29 29.12 -19.17
C THR A 185 -2.02 29.01 -20.03
N PRO A 186 -1.80 29.92 -21.00
CA PRO A 186 -0.46 30.18 -21.53
C PRO A 186 0.40 30.85 -20.44
N ARG A 187 1.65 30.40 -20.31
CA ARG A 187 2.63 30.72 -19.24
C ARG A 187 2.97 32.21 -18.99
N SER A 188 2.32 33.19 -19.64
CA SER A 188 2.78 34.59 -19.61
C SER A 188 2.22 35.45 -18.47
N ASN A 189 1.13 35.08 -17.78
CA ASN A 189 0.52 35.95 -16.76
C ASN A 189 0.24 35.14 -15.47
N LEU A 190 1.27 34.89 -14.65
CA LEU A 190 1.17 34.15 -13.38
C LEU A 190 1.04 35.05 -12.14
N THR A 191 0.66 36.33 -12.28
CA THR A 191 0.62 37.25 -11.13
C THR A 191 -0.77 37.64 -10.65
N THR A 192 -1.87 37.14 -11.22
CA THR A 192 -3.20 37.49 -10.68
C THR A 192 -4.27 36.47 -11.07
N ILE A 193 -4.31 35.34 -10.36
CA ILE A 193 -5.56 34.62 -10.13
C ILE A 193 -5.66 34.52 -8.60
N SER A 194 -6.51 35.33 -7.99
CA SER A 194 -6.64 35.35 -6.52
C SER A 194 -7.29 34.05 -6.04
N GLU A 195 -6.98 33.62 -4.81
CA GLU A 195 -7.64 32.48 -4.14
C GLU A 195 -9.17 32.59 -4.17
N THR A 196 -9.71 33.81 -4.22
CA THR A 196 -11.14 34.11 -4.36
C THR A 196 -11.74 33.67 -5.70
N GLU A 197 -11.01 33.71 -6.82
CA GLU A 197 -11.53 33.26 -8.12
C GLU A 197 -11.54 31.73 -8.24
N LEU A 198 -10.53 31.05 -7.69
CA LEU A 198 -10.49 29.59 -7.64
C LEU A 198 -11.48 29.02 -6.62
N ASN A 199 -11.76 29.74 -5.52
CA ASN A 199 -12.82 29.40 -4.57
C ASN A 199 -14.21 29.76 -5.11
N ALA A 200 -14.37 30.80 -5.93
CA ALA A 200 -15.64 31.11 -6.61
C ALA A 200 -16.07 30.05 -7.63
N ILE A 201 -15.12 29.29 -8.21
CA ILE A 201 -15.42 28.12 -9.04
C ILE A 201 -15.91 26.92 -8.19
N VAL A 202 -15.65 26.91 -6.87
CA VAL A 202 -15.88 25.79 -5.94
C VAL A 202 -17.04 26.04 -4.95
N VAL A 203 -17.55 27.28 -4.81
CA VAL A 203 -18.65 27.66 -3.90
C VAL A 203 -19.99 27.75 -4.66
N PRO A 204 -21.16 27.43 -4.06
CA PRO A 204 -22.45 27.44 -4.74
C PRO A 204 -22.84 28.85 -5.24
N PRO A 205 -23.65 28.95 -6.31
CA PRO A 205 -24.03 30.21 -6.90
C PRO A 205 -25.08 30.89 -6.02
N SER A 206 -24.63 31.77 -5.12
CA SER A 206 -25.54 32.77 -4.57
C SER A 206 -25.04 34.20 -4.78
N GLU A 207 -23.75 34.51 -4.66
CA GLU A 207 -23.32 35.92 -4.68
C GLU A 207 -21.90 36.11 -5.24
N ALA A 208 -21.70 35.99 -6.55
CA ALA A 208 -20.48 36.47 -7.21
C ALA A 208 -20.81 37.22 -8.52
N PRO A 209 -20.26 38.44 -8.73
CA PRO A 209 -20.51 39.23 -9.93
C PRO A 209 -19.82 38.58 -11.14
N ARG A 210 -20.54 38.53 -12.26
CA ARG A 210 -20.10 37.96 -13.53
C ARG A 210 -18.87 38.70 -14.06
N SER A 211 -17.67 38.14 -13.88
CA SER A 211 -16.47 38.61 -14.58
C SER A 211 -16.30 37.86 -15.91
N HIS A 212 -16.01 38.64 -16.95
CA HIS A 212 -15.89 38.21 -18.34
C HIS A 212 -14.57 37.46 -18.56
N LEU A 213 -14.61 36.12 -18.57
CA LEU A 213 -13.53 35.32 -19.14
C LEU A 213 -13.48 35.53 -20.66
N ASN A 214 -12.33 35.93 -21.19
CA ASN A 214 -12.11 36.16 -22.62
C ASN A 214 -12.44 34.89 -23.45
N PRO A 215 -13.31 34.96 -24.48
CA PRO A 215 -13.81 33.80 -25.21
C PRO A 215 -12.86 33.23 -26.28
N SER A 216 -11.61 33.71 -26.38
CA SER A 216 -10.71 33.43 -27.52
C SER A 216 -9.79 32.21 -27.38
N SER A 217 -9.86 31.46 -26.28
CA SER A 217 -9.24 30.12 -26.22
C SER A 217 -10.23 29.12 -25.64
N ARG A 218 -10.97 28.44 -26.51
CA ARG A 218 -11.73 27.25 -26.08
C ARG A 218 -10.70 26.25 -25.54
N PRO A 219 -10.78 25.82 -24.26
CA PRO A 219 -9.97 24.71 -23.81
C PRO A 219 -10.31 23.50 -24.71
N PRO A 220 -9.32 22.72 -25.15
CA PRO A 220 -9.57 21.54 -25.97
C PRO A 220 -10.56 20.64 -25.23
N THR A 221 -11.71 20.37 -25.84
CA THR A 221 -12.74 19.49 -25.28
C THR A 221 -12.17 18.08 -25.22
N LEU A 222 -11.60 17.73 -24.07
CA LEU A 222 -11.02 16.41 -23.83
C LEU A 222 -12.12 15.34 -23.88
N GLU A 223 -11.92 14.30 -24.68
CA GLU A 223 -12.89 13.20 -24.79
C GLU A 223 -13.03 12.46 -23.43
N ASP A 224 -14.26 12.10 -23.04
CA ASP A 224 -14.55 11.37 -21.78
C ASP A 224 -13.65 10.14 -21.57
N SER A 225 -13.40 9.39 -22.64
CA SER A 225 -12.58 8.17 -22.60
C SER A 225 -11.12 8.49 -22.25
N THR A 226 -10.59 9.55 -22.85
CA THR A 226 -9.24 10.07 -22.60
C THR A 226 -9.14 10.60 -21.17
N PHE A 227 -10.16 11.34 -20.72
CA PHE A 227 -10.22 11.83 -19.34
C PHE A 227 -10.14 10.69 -18.31
N ILE A 228 -11.05 9.72 -18.47
CA ILE A 228 -11.14 8.56 -17.59
C ILE A 228 -9.80 7.82 -17.57
N MET A 229 -9.12 7.70 -18.71
CA MET A 229 -7.80 7.08 -18.79
C MET A 229 -6.73 7.89 -18.04
N ILE A 230 -6.70 9.22 -18.17
CA ILE A 230 -5.77 10.09 -17.45
C ILE A 230 -5.96 9.94 -15.94
N ILE A 231 -7.18 10.12 -15.42
CA ILE A 231 -7.47 9.97 -13.99
C ILE A 231 -7.15 8.57 -13.49
N SER A 232 -7.53 7.54 -14.25
CA SER A 232 -7.27 6.15 -13.86
C SER A 232 -5.77 5.88 -13.72
N ARG A 233 -4.95 6.43 -14.64
CA ARG A 233 -3.49 6.24 -14.62
C ARG A 233 -2.80 7.14 -13.59
N LEU A 234 -3.18 8.42 -13.47
CA LEU A 234 -2.68 9.31 -12.41
C LEU A 234 -2.96 8.74 -11.02
N LEU A 235 -4.19 8.30 -10.75
CA LEU A 235 -4.54 7.68 -9.47
C LEU A 235 -3.76 6.37 -9.25
N ARG A 236 -3.46 5.60 -10.32
CA ARG A 236 -2.58 4.42 -10.20
C ARG A 236 -1.17 4.82 -9.77
N GLN A 237 -0.60 5.87 -10.34
CA GLN A 237 0.75 6.33 -9.97
C GLN A 237 0.75 6.91 -8.56
N ALA A 238 -0.19 7.80 -8.23
CA ALA A 238 -0.32 8.38 -6.89
C ALA A 238 -0.42 7.30 -5.81
N ARG A 239 -1.27 6.28 -5.98
CA ARG A 239 -1.35 5.16 -5.03
C ARG A 239 -0.05 4.34 -4.91
N ARG A 240 0.82 4.34 -5.92
CA ARG A 240 2.07 3.58 -5.91
C ARG A 240 3.18 4.30 -5.15
N ILE A 241 3.33 5.61 -5.38
CA ILE A 241 4.48 6.39 -4.91
C ILE A 241 4.13 7.63 -4.08
N TRP A 242 2.93 8.23 -4.25
CA TRP A 242 2.56 9.49 -3.60
C TRP A 242 1.06 9.57 -3.26
N ALA A 243 0.66 8.88 -2.17
CA ALA A 243 -0.73 8.77 -1.77
C ALA A 243 -1.46 10.11 -1.52
N PRO A 244 -0.82 11.15 -0.93
CA PRO A 244 -1.47 12.46 -0.72
C PRO A 244 -2.00 13.10 -2.01
N ALA A 245 -1.36 12.86 -3.15
CA ALA A 245 -1.79 13.41 -4.45
C ALA A 245 -3.15 12.87 -4.95
N VAL A 246 -3.71 11.83 -4.31
CA VAL A 246 -5.06 11.35 -4.63
C VAL A 246 -6.11 12.44 -4.39
N VAL A 247 -5.93 13.29 -3.38
CA VAL A 247 -6.83 14.44 -3.10
C VAL A 247 -6.75 15.47 -4.23
N ASN A 248 -5.55 15.78 -4.68
CA ASN A 248 -5.30 16.67 -5.82
C ASN A 248 -6.02 16.20 -7.10
N ILE A 249 -5.88 14.92 -7.43
CA ILE A 249 -6.53 14.33 -8.60
C ILE A 249 -8.06 14.33 -8.47
N SER A 250 -8.59 14.25 -7.24
CA SER A 250 -10.03 14.39 -6.99
C SER A 250 -10.54 15.79 -7.31
N HIS A 251 -9.79 16.84 -6.94
CA HIS A 251 -10.11 18.21 -7.35
C HIS A 251 -10.11 18.38 -8.87
N MET A 252 -9.16 17.78 -9.59
CA MET A 252 -9.18 17.77 -11.07
C MET A 252 -10.47 17.15 -11.61
N ALA A 253 -10.93 16.06 -11.01
CA ALA A 253 -12.16 15.39 -11.42
C ALA A 253 -13.42 16.25 -11.16
N GLY A 254 -13.48 16.93 -10.03
CA GLY A 254 -14.53 17.92 -9.74
C GLY A 254 -14.56 19.05 -10.77
N LEU A 255 -13.40 19.68 -11.03
CA LEU A 255 -13.28 20.76 -12.02
C LEU A 255 -13.75 20.34 -13.40
N ILE A 256 -13.49 19.10 -13.81
CA ILE A 256 -13.88 18.63 -15.14
C ILE A 256 -15.38 18.40 -15.25
N ILE A 257 -16.03 17.94 -14.18
CA ILE A 257 -17.50 17.89 -14.13
C ILE A 257 -18.08 19.30 -14.37
N HIS A 258 -17.49 20.33 -13.73
CA HIS A 258 -17.87 21.72 -13.98
C HIS A 258 -17.58 22.16 -15.42
N LEU A 259 -16.40 21.87 -15.98
CA LEU A 259 -16.06 22.25 -17.36
C LEU A 259 -16.97 21.58 -18.40
N ILE A 260 -17.40 20.33 -18.17
CA ILE A 260 -18.38 19.64 -19.02
C ILE A 260 -19.72 20.36 -18.99
N LEU A 261 -20.18 20.83 -17.83
CA LEU A 261 -21.44 21.59 -17.73
C LEU A 261 -21.35 22.92 -18.48
N HIS A 262 -20.27 23.69 -18.26
CA HIS A 262 -20.06 24.99 -18.92
C HIS A 262 -19.94 24.85 -20.44
N SER A 263 -19.16 23.89 -20.93
CA SER A 263 -18.96 23.69 -22.39
C SER A 263 -20.23 23.28 -23.13
N ASN A 264 -21.21 22.68 -22.44
CA ASN A 264 -22.51 22.30 -23.01
C ASN A 264 -23.62 23.32 -22.67
N ASN A 265 -23.29 24.48 -22.08
CA ASN A 265 -24.24 25.51 -21.64
C ASN A 265 -25.40 24.94 -20.78
N CYS A 266 -25.11 23.97 -19.92
CA CYS A 266 -26.11 23.32 -19.05
C CYS A 266 -26.26 24.08 -17.72
N ASP A 267 -27.50 24.26 -17.26
CA ASP A 267 -27.78 24.77 -15.91
C ASP A 267 -27.58 23.66 -14.86
N PRO A 268 -26.70 23.85 -13.85
CA PRO A 268 -26.52 22.91 -12.74
C PRO A 268 -27.82 22.56 -11.99
N ARG A 269 -28.82 23.46 -12.00
CA ARG A 269 -30.09 23.29 -11.28
C ARG A 269 -31.14 22.50 -12.08
N GLN A 270 -30.90 22.26 -13.37
CA GLN A 270 -31.83 21.58 -14.27
C GLN A 270 -31.06 20.72 -15.30
N LEU A 271 -30.59 19.55 -14.86
CA LEU A 271 -29.84 18.65 -15.73
C LEU A 271 -30.76 17.78 -16.62
N ASP A 272 -30.50 17.80 -17.93
CA ASP A 272 -31.11 16.87 -18.89
C ASP A 272 -30.72 15.41 -18.57
N PRO A 273 -31.61 14.41 -18.74
CA PRO A 273 -31.33 13.01 -18.43
C PRO A 273 -30.07 12.44 -19.12
N ARG A 274 -29.73 12.86 -20.34
CA ARG A 274 -28.52 12.38 -21.02
C ARG A 274 -27.25 12.92 -20.36
N MET A 275 -27.26 14.20 -20.00
CA MET A 275 -26.15 14.83 -19.30
C MET A 275 -26.00 14.24 -17.89
N HIS A 276 -27.11 14.07 -17.17
CA HIS A 276 -27.14 13.42 -15.87
C HIS A 276 -26.51 12.03 -15.92
N HIS A 277 -26.90 11.19 -16.90
CA HIS A 277 -26.31 9.85 -17.06
C HIS A 277 -24.81 9.89 -17.37
N ARG A 278 -24.36 10.82 -18.24
CA ARG A 278 -22.94 11.01 -18.56
C ARG A 278 -22.13 11.38 -17.32
N LEU A 279 -22.63 12.31 -16.50
CA LEU A 279 -21.99 12.74 -15.26
C LEU A 279 -21.96 11.62 -14.21
N CYS A 280 -23.07 10.91 -14.00
CA CYS A 280 -23.12 9.74 -13.11
C CYS A 280 -22.08 8.68 -13.50
N ARG A 281 -21.87 8.43 -14.81
CA ARG A 281 -20.86 7.48 -15.29
C ARG A 281 -19.43 7.91 -14.91
N ILE A 282 -19.07 9.17 -15.12
CA ILE A 282 -17.73 9.70 -14.79
C ILE A 282 -17.54 9.71 -13.27
N TYR A 283 -18.54 10.21 -12.55
CA TYR A 283 -18.55 10.32 -11.10
C TYR A 283 -18.40 8.96 -10.39
N ASN A 284 -19.27 7.99 -10.71
CA ASN A 284 -19.22 6.64 -10.13
C ASN A 284 -17.94 5.90 -10.54
N HIS A 285 -17.38 6.14 -11.73
CA HIS A 285 -16.08 5.58 -12.10
C HIS A 285 -14.96 6.14 -11.23
N THR A 286 -14.90 7.45 -11.05
CA THR A 286 -13.87 8.11 -10.23
C THR A 286 -13.97 7.72 -8.76
N LEU A 287 -15.17 7.73 -8.16
CA LEU A 287 -15.36 7.37 -6.74
C LEU A 287 -14.84 5.96 -6.43
N ARG A 288 -15.07 5.02 -7.34
CA ARG A 288 -14.60 3.64 -7.23
C ARG A 288 -13.09 3.49 -7.36
N LEU A 289 -12.42 4.40 -8.07
CA LEU A 289 -10.96 4.44 -8.15
C LEU A 289 -10.34 5.07 -6.91
N LEU A 290 -11.00 6.08 -6.32
CA LEU A 290 -10.56 6.73 -5.08
C LEU A 290 -10.58 5.78 -3.87
N ALA A 291 -11.42 4.73 -3.89
CA ALA A 291 -11.46 3.72 -2.84
C ALA A 291 -10.27 2.74 -2.84
N LEU A 292 -9.49 2.68 -3.93
CA LEU A 292 -8.40 1.70 -4.02
C LEU A 292 -7.25 2.08 -3.05
N PRO A 293 -6.69 1.12 -2.30
CA PRO A 293 -5.62 1.41 -1.35
C PRO A 293 -4.30 1.75 -2.02
N ALA A 294 -3.49 2.58 -1.34
CA ALA A 294 -2.10 2.81 -1.69
C ALA A 294 -1.26 1.52 -1.56
N SER A 295 -0.05 1.48 -2.12
CA SER A 295 0.89 0.38 -1.90
C SER A 295 1.76 0.58 -0.67
N ILE A 296 2.09 1.82 -0.35
CA ILE A 296 2.84 2.23 0.83
C ILE A 296 1.83 2.62 1.91
N ASP A 297 2.00 2.12 3.13
CA ASP A 297 1.14 2.37 4.30
C ASP A 297 -0.37 2.47 4.01
N PRO A 298 -0.97 1.44 3.37
CA PRO A 298 -2.32 1.51 2.82
C PRO A 298 -3.41 1.83 3.84
N LEU A 299 -3.23 1.48 5.12
CA LEU A 299 -4.15 1.84 6.19
C LEU A 299 -4.01 3.34 6.53
N LYS A 300 -2.78 3.84 6.74
CA LYS A 300 -2.53 5.25 7.05
C LYS A 300 -3.07 6.15 5.93
N SER A 301 -2.86 5.79 4.66
CA SER A 301 -3.33 6.57 3.51
C SER A 301 -4.85 6.62 3.30
N MET A 302 -5.66 5.87 4.06
CA MET A 302 -7.12 5.92 3.93
C MET A 302 -7.71 7.29 4.30
N SER A 303 -7.00 8.08 5.12
CA SER A 303 -7.34 9.48 5.38
C SER A 303 -7.44 10.30 4.08
N TYR A 304 -6.44 10.15 3.19
CA TYR A 304 -6.40 10.82 1.89
C TYR A 304 -7.48 10.27 0.95
N ASN A 305 -7.72 8.96 0.95
CA ASN A 305 -8.79 8.36 0.15
C ASN A 305 -10.16 8.89 0.57
N TRP A 306 -10.42 8.99 1.87
CA TRP A 306 -11.65 9.56 2.42
C TRP A 306 -11.79 11.03 2.04
N ARG A 307 -10.77 11.85 2.31
CA ARG A 307 -10.75 13.28 1.94
C ARG A 307 -11.00 13.48 0.44
N ALA A 308 -10.39 12.65 -0.40
CA ALA A 308 -10.62 12.69 -1.84
C ALA A 308 -12.06 12.34 -2.24
N GLN A 309 -12.69 11.34 -1.61
CA GLN A 309 -14.10 11.02 -1.86
C GLN A 309 -15.02 12.16 -1.40
N THR A 310 -14.76 12.75 -0.22
CA THR A 310 -15.51 13.89 0.31
C THR A 310 -15.44 15.10 -0.63
N VAL A 311 -14.25 15.46 -1.11
CA VAL A 311 -14.06 16.54 -2.09
C VAL A 311 -14.92 16.31 -3.35
N LEU A 312 -14.96 15.08 -3.86
CA LEU A 312 -15.74 14.76 -5.05
C LEU A 312 -17.25 14.78 -4.77
N LEU A 313 -17.69 14.30 -3.61
CA LEU A 313 -19.09 14.30 -3.15
C LEU A 313 -19.61 15.75 -2.99
N GLU A 314 -18.81 16.62 -2.37
CA GLU A 314 -19.12 18.04 -2.17
C GLU A 314 -19.20 18.80 -3.49
N ALA A 315 -18.25 18.54 -4.40
CA ALA A 315 -18.20 19.20 -5.71
C ALA A 315 -19.46 18.97 -6.56
N VAL A 316 -20.24 17.91 -6.32
CA VAL A 316 -21.47 17.62 -7.07
C VAL A 316 -22.75 17.82 -6.25
N GLY A 317 -22.64 18.21 -4.99
CA GLY A 317 -23.78 18.29 -4.05
C GLY A 317 -24.82 19.35 -4.41
N HIS A 318 -24.47 20.34 -5.23
CA HIS A 318 -25.36 21.43 -5.66
C HIS A 318 -26.13 21.13 -6.98
N LEU A 319 -25.90 19.97 -7.60
CA LEU A 319 -26.54 19.58 -8.84
C LEU A 319 -27.97 19.09 -8.61
N ASN A 320 -28.88 19.43 -9.53
CA ASN A 320 -30.27 18.99 -9.48
C ASN A 320 -30.74 18.41 -10.84
N PRO A 321 -31.19 17.15 -10.90
CA PRO A 321 -31.24 16.17 -9.80
C PRO A 321 -29.83 15.75 -9.30
N PRO A 322 -29.69 15.37 -8.02
CA PRO A 322 -28.42 14.94 -7.44
C PRO A 322 -27.90 13.69 -8.14
N LEU A 323 -26.58 13.61 -8.36
CA LEU A 323 -25.97 12.47 -9.04
C LEU A 323 -26.20 11.17 -8.25
N THR A 324 -26.69 10.15 -8.93
CA THR A 324 -27.05 8.87 -8.32
C THR A 324 -25.83 7.96 -8.19
N LEU A 325 -25.62 7.43 -6.99
CA LEU A 325 -24.57 6.45 -6.70
C LEU A 325 -25.01 5.05 -7.13
N ASP A 326 -24.14 4.34 -7.86
CA ASP A 326 -24.34 2.92 -8.14
C ASP A 326 -23.95 2.04 -6.91
N GLN A 327 -24.41 0.79 -6.89
CA GLN A 327 -24.12 -0.15 -5.79
C GLN A 327 -22.60 -0.29 -5.52
N ASP A 328 -21.78 -0.31 -6.58
CA ASP A 328 -20.34 -0.42 -6.46
C ASP A 328 -19.69 0.85 -5.87
N SER A 329 -20.30 2.02 -6.06
CA SER A 329 -19.87 3.31 -5.52
C SER A 329 -20.22 3.44 -4.04
N TYR A 330 -21.40 2.96 -3.61
CA TYR A 330 -21.68 2.77 -2.18
C TYR A 330 -20.66 1.84 -1.53
N ARG A 331 -20.36 0.71 -2.16
CA ARG A 331 -19.33 -0.22 -1.68
C ARG A 331 -17.95 0.43 -1.63
N ALA A 332 -17.63 1.32 -2.56
CA ALA A 332 -16.38 2.07 -2.56
C ALA A 332 -16.26 3.01 -1.34
N VAL A 333 -17.36 3.62 -0.91
CA VAL A 333 -17.41 4.42 0.34
C VAL A 333 -17.25 3.51 1.56
N VAL A 334 -18.01 2.41 1.63
CA VAL A 334 -17.93 1.42 2.72
C VAL A 334 -16.50 0.87 2.87
N GLN A 335 -15.80 0.61 1.76
CA GLN A 335 -14.41 0.15 1.74
C GLN A 335 -13.44 1.12 2.42
N VAL A 336 -13.55 2.41 2.10
CA VAL A 336 -12.68 3.44 2.69
C VAL A 336 -12.98 3.59 4.18
N LEU A 337 -14.26 3.59 4.57
CA LEU A 337 -14.67 3.67 5.97
C LEU A 337 -14.19 2.46 6.78
N ALA A 338 -14.31 1.24 6.24
CA ALA A 338 -13.87 0.01 6.91
C ALA A 338 -12.34 -0.07 7.08
N ALA A 339 -11.58 0.62 6.24
CA ALA A 339 -10.12 0.70 6.33
C ALA A 339 -9.62 1.97 7.03
N SER A 340 -10.51 2.90 7.40
CA SER A 340 -10.16 4.14 8.10
C SER A 340 -9.96 3.89 9.59
N LYS A 341 -9.17 4.76 10.24
CA LYS A 341 -9.06 4.78 11.71
C LYS A 341 -10.45 5.04 12.30
N LYS A 342 -10.78 4.38 13.41
CA LYS A 342 -12.01 4.65 14.16
C LYS A 342 -12.07 6.11 14.57
N SER A 343 -13.26 6.70 14.50
CA SER A 343 -13.52 7.97 15.15
C SER A 343 -13.46 7.80 16.67
N GLU A 344 -13.30 8.88 17.41
CA GLU A 344 -13.30 8.83 18.88
C GLU A 344 -14.57 8.16 19.43
N ARG A 345 -15.72 8.43 18.78
CA ARG A 345 -17.00 7.80 19.06
C ARG A 345 -16.97 6.28 18.83
N GLU A 346 -16.46 5.83 17.69
CA GLU A 346 -16.34 4.40 17.34
C GLU A 346 -15.37 3.70 18.30
N SER A 347 -14.24 4.33 18.64
CA SER A 347 -13.27 3.83 19.63
C SER A 347 -13.90 3.64 21.01
N ARG A 348 -14.72 4.60 21.47
CA ARG A 348 -15.42 4.49 22.76
C ARG A 348 -16.40 3.32 22.76
N VAL A 349 -17.20 3.17 21.70
CA VAL A 349 -18.15 2.03 21.55
C VAL A 349 -17.42 0.70 21.49
N ALA A 350 -16.30 0.61 20.77
CA ALA A 350 -15.51 -0.61 20.69
C ALA A 350 -15.02 -1.08 22.07
N ASN A 351 -14.57 -0.14 22.92
CA ASN A 351 -14.15 -0.44 24.29
C ASN A 351 -15.32 -0.97 25.15
N LEU A 352 -16.51 -0.35 25.05
CA LEU A 352 -17.70 -0.79 25.79
C LEU A 352 -18.16 -2.21 25.41
N ARG A 353 -17.89 -2.64 24.18
CA ARG A 353 -18.28 -3.95 23.62
C ARG A 353 -17.30 -5.08 23.91
N THR A 354 -16.15 -4.82 24.54
CA THR A 354 -15.08 -5.81 24.69
C THR A 354 -15.34 -6.86 25.79
N ARG A 355 -16.26 -6.58 26.71
CA ARG A 355 -16.45 -7.37 27.95
C ARG A 355 -17.35 -8.60 27.81
N SER A 356 -18.21 -8.68 26.80
CA SER A 356 -19.13 -9.81 26.59
C SER A 356 -18.93 -10.48 25.22
N TRP A 357 -19.44 -11.71 25.05
CA TRP A 357 -19.53 -12.38 23.75
C TRP A 357 -20.91 -13.04 23.54
N PRO A 358 -21.64 -12.76 22.43
CA PRO A 358 -21.35 -11.74 21.42
C PRO A 358 -21.13 -10.35 22.06
N PRO A 359 -20.39 -9.44 21.41
CA PRO A 359 -19.89 -8.19 21.99
C PRO A 359 -21.00 -7.16 22.16
N TRP A 360 -21.98 -7.49 23.00
CA TRP A 360 -23.04 -6.60 23.43
C TRP A 360 -22.45 -5.49 24.30
N ARG A 361 -23.00 -4.30 24.11
CA ARG A 361 -22.61 -3.13 24.88
C ARG A 361 -22.94 -3.36 26.36
N ILE A 362 -21.98 -3.03 27.22
CA ILE A 362 -22.17 -2.95 28.66
C ILE A 362 -21.91 -1.51 29.08
N ASP A 363 -22.91 -0.87 29.67
CA ASP A 363 -22.81 0.52 30.12
C ASP A 363 -21.82 0.62 31.29
N GLN A 364 -20.91 1.59 31.24
CA GLN A 364 -19.93 1.82 32.31
C GLN A 364 -20.36 2.95 33.24
N ASP A 365 -21.06 3.96 32.72
CA ASP A 365 -21.56 5.09 33.48
C ASP A 365 -22.97 5.53 33.06
N GLY A 366 -23.52 6.55 33.73
CA GLY A 366 -24.86 7.08 33.44
C GLY A 366 -24.96 7.88 32.15
N MET A 367 -23.84 8.34 31.58
CA MET A 367 -23.79 9.05 30.29
C MET A 367 -23.86 8.06 29.14
N ASP A 368 -23.24 6.89 29.31
CA ASP A 368 -23.41 5.77 28.40
C ASP A 368 -24.88 5.38 28.36
N ALA A 369 -25.52 5.09 29.49
CA ALA A 369 -26.92 4.62 29.54
C ALA A 369 -27.94 5.49 28.77
N GLN A 370 -27.67 6.78 28.56
CA GLN A 370 -28.54 7.71 27.81
C GLN A 370 -28.37 7.65 26.28
N ARG A 371 -27.33 6.99 25.76
CA ARG A 371 -27.05 6.90 24.32
C ARG A 371 -27.98 5.92 23.61
N SER A 372 -28.50 6.32 22.44
CA SER A 372 -29.35 5.47 21.62
C SER A 372 -28.59 4.32 20.93
N LEU A 373 -29.31 3.31 20.45
CA LEU A 373 -28.71 2.20 19.68
C LEU A 373 -28.18 2.66 18.31
N GLU A 374 -28.87 3.61 17.68
CA GLU A 374 -28.40 4.23 16.44
C GLU A 374 -27.09 4.97 16.66
N ASP A 375 -26.91 5.50 17.87
CA ASP A 375 -25.70 6.22 18.22
C ASP A 375 -24.44 5.34 18.33
N ASP A 376 -24.62 4.03 18.35
CA ASP A 376 -23.54 3.05 18.46
C ASP A 376 -23.25 2.32 17.15
N LEU A 377 -23.93 2.71 16.06
CA LEU A 377 -23.64 2.20 14.73
C LEU A 377 -22.31 2.79 14.24
N SER A 378 -21.45 1.92 13.70
CA SER A 378 -20.24 2.38 13.03
C SER A 378 -20.58 3.04 11.70
N ARG A 379 -19.69 3.89 11.20
CA ARG A 379 -19.85 4.54 9.88
C ARG A 379 -20.02 3.51 8.75
N VAL A 380 -19.39 2.35 8.89
CA VAL A 380 -19.50 1.23 7.94
C VAL A 380 -20.91 0.66 7.92
N VAL A 381 -21.49 0.41 9.10
CA VAL A 381 -22.85 -0.13 9.23
C VAL A 381 -23.87 0.89 8.72
N SER A 382 -23.74 2.16 9.10
CA SER A 382 -24.61 3.24 8.61
C SER A 382 -24.55 3.39 7.09
N ALA A 383 -23.36 3.34 6.48
CA ALA A 383 -23.21 3.41 5.02
C ALA A 383 -23.82 2.19 4.31
N THR A 384 -23.75 1.01 4.93
CA THR A 384 -24.37 -0.21 4.40
C THR A 384 -25.90 -0.13 4.48
N MET A 385 -26.45 0.41 5.57
CA MET A 385 -27.89 0.67 5.70
C MET A 385 -28.40 1.65 4.63
N ARG A 386 -27.69 2.75 4.38
CA ARG A 386 -28.02 3.69 3.29
C ARG A 386 -28.02 3.05 1.90
N THR A 387 -27.17 2.05 1.69
CA THR A 387 -27.14 1.28 0.43
C THR A 387 -28.46 0.52 0.24
N LYS A 388 -28.99 -0.10 1.31
CA LYS A 388 -30.29 -0.79 1.29
C LYS A 388 -31.46 0.17 1.14
N GLU A 389 -31.44 1.29 1.84
CA GLU A 389 -32.47 2.36 1.75
C GLU A 389 -32.58 2.90 0.32
N SER A 390 -31.48 2.90 -0.43
CA SER A 390 -31.44 3.30 -1.84
C SER A 390 -31.98 2.23 -2.80
N GLY A 391 -32.47 1.10 -2.29
CA GLY A 391 -33.09 0.01 -3.05
C GLY A 391 -32.13 -1.06 -3.58
N TYR A 392 -30.85 -1.03 -3.19
CA TYR A 392 -29.88 -2.05 -3.60
C TYR A 392 -29.91 -3.28 -2.68
N THR A 393 -29.79 -4.46 -3.28
CA THR A 393 -29.70 -5.72 -2.53
C THR A 393 -28.31 -5.92 -1.93
N GLU A 394 -28.23 -6.52 -0.75
CA GLU A 394 -26.95 -6.87 -0.14
C GLU A 394 -26.32 -8.09 -0.82
N SER A 395 -25.08 -7.93 -1.30
CA SER A 395 -24.27 -9.08 -1.70
C SER A 395 -23.52 -9.68 -0.50
N VAL A 396 -23.00 -10.89 -0.67
CA VAL A 396 -22.10 -11.57 0.29
C VAL A 396 -20.94 -10.65 0.73
N LYS A 397 -20.42 -9.83 -0.19
CA LYS A 397 -19.34 -8.87 0.15
C LYS A 397 -19.82 -7.74 1.04
N ASP A 398 -21.04 -7.25 0.82
CA ASP A 398 -21.61 -6.16 1.62
C ASP A 398 -21.91 -6.66 3.03
N GLN A 399 -22.39 -7.89 3.16
CA GLN A 399 -22.55 -8.56 4.45
C GLN A 399 -21.22 -8.76 5.17
N ALA A 400 -20.16 -9.17 4.47
CA ALA A 400 -18.81 -9.26 5.06
C ALA A 400 -18.29 -7.91 5.56
N PHE A 401 -18.53 -6.81 4.82
CA PHE A 401 -18.20 -5.46 5.31
C PHE A 401 -19.02 -5.06 6.53
N ARG A 402 -20.31 -5.43 6.58
CA ARG A 402 -21.16 -5.17 7.74
C ARG A 402 -20.64 -5.88 8.99
N ILE A 403 -20.24 -7.16 8.87
CA ILE A 403 -19.62 -7.96 9.94
C ILE A 403 -18.32 -7.30 10.43
N LEU A 404 -17.45 -6.89 9.52
CA LEU A 404 -16.22 -6.17 9.89
C LEU A 404 -16.52 -4.77 10.44
N GLY A 405 -17.65 -4.17 10.05
CA GLY A 405 -18.18 -2.92 10.58
C GLY A 405 -18.74 -3.05 12.00
N GLY A 406 -18.83 -4.25 12.56
CA GLY A 406 -19.28 -4.48 13.94
C GLY A 406 -20.74 -4.92 14.08
N GLN A 407 -21.38 -5.40 13.00
CA GLN A 407 -22.72 -5.98 13.07
C GLN A 407 -22.98 -7.07 12.02
N GLU A 408 -23.57 -8.19 12.43
CA GLU A 408 -24.08 -9.24 11.55
C GLU A 408 -25.40 -8.85 10.85
N PRO A 409 -25.81 -9.56 9.78
CA PRO A 409 -27.07 -9.30 9.10
C PRO A 409 -28.32 -9.43 9.98
N ASP A 410 -28.27 -10.30 10.99
CA ASP A 410 -29.32 -10.57 11.99
C ASP A 410 -29.36 -9.53 13.14
N GLY A 411 -28.40 -8.61 13.16
CA GLY A 411 -28.26 -7.59 14.20
C GLY A 411 -27.28 -7.93 15.32
N THR A 412 -26.75 -9.15 15.38
CA THR A 412 -25.77 -9.58 16.37
C THR A 412 -24.51 -8.72 16.26
N PRO A 413 -24.01 -8.09 17.35
CA PRO A 413 -22.83 -7.25 17.29
C PRO A 413 -21.57 -8.10 17.05
N THR A 414 -20.55 -7.51 16.44
CA THR A 414 -19.21 -8.10 16.26
C THR A 414 -18.14 -7.06 16.60
N ILE A 415 -16.86 -7.45 16.69
CA ILE A 415 -15.78 -6.49 16.91
C ILE A 415 -15.54 -5.73 15.60
N GLN A 416 -15.74 -4.40 15.65
CA GLN A 416 -15.45 -3.53 14.51
C GLN A 416 -13.96 -3.61 14.15
N THR A 417 -13.65 -4.27 13.06
CA THR A 417 -12.29 -4.62 12.65
C THR A 417 -11.89 -3.85 11.41
N ARG A 418 -10.84 -3.05 11.53
CA ARG A 418 -10.29 -2.24 10.46
C ARG A 418 -9.62 -3.13 9.42
N LYS A 419 -10.10 -3.12 8.16
CA LYS A 419 -9.61 -4.08 7.14
C LYS A 419 -9.50 -3.51 5.73
N LEU A 420 -8.40 -3.85 5.07
CA LEU A 420 -8.17 -3.62 3.64
C LEU A 420 -8.67 -4.79 2.78
N ILE A 421 -9.85 -4.63 2.20
CA ILE A 421 -10.40 -5.58 1.22
C ILE A 421 -10.08 -5.07 -0.19
N LYS A 422 -9.06 -5.66 -0.83
CA LYS A 422 -8.67 -5.29 -2.19
C LYS A 422 -9.77 -5.65 -3.19
N ARG A 423 -10.21 -4.68 -4.00
CA ARG A 423 -11.08 -4.91 -5.16
C ARG A 423 -10.31 -5.67 -6.24
N ARG A 424 -10.62 -6.95 -6.43
CA ARG A 424 -10.51 -7.58 -7.75
C ARG A 424 -11.84 -8.24 -8.05
N PRO A 425 -12.60 -7.76 -9.05
CA PRO A 425 -13.61 -8.60 -9.66
C PRO A 425 -12.83 -9.69 -10.41
N ARG A 426 -12.68 -10.87 -9.81
CA ARG A 426 -12.64 -12.05 -10.69
C ARG A 426 -14.00 -12.08 -11.38
N PRO A 427 -14.07 -12.32 -12.70
CA PRO A 427 -15.33 -12.76 -13.29
C PRO A 427 -15.82 -13.88 -12.39
N ALA A 428 -17.06 -13.78 -11.90
CA ALA A 428 -17.64 -14.85 -11.13
C ALA A 428 -17.61 -16.10 -12.02
N GLU A 429 -16.62 -16.97 -11.80
CA GLU A 429 -16.85 -18.39 -12.00
C GLU A 429 -18.09 -18.65 -11.16
N ARG A 430 -19.21 -18.90 -11.83
CA ARG A 430 -20.45 -19.37 -11.22
C ARG A 430 -20.13 -20.71 -10.58
N LYS A 431 -19.48 -20.70 -9.41
CA LYS A 431 -19.42 -21.87 -8.55
C LYS A 431 -20.83 -22.07 -8.03
N ALA A 432 -21.27 -23.33 -8.08
CA ALA A 432 -22.56 -23.74 -7.57
C ALA A 432 -22.76 -23.17 -6.16
N HIS A 433 -23.96 -22.65 -5.90
CA HIS A 433 -24.35 -22.12 -4.60
C HIS A 433 -24.12 -23.22 -3.55
N SER A 434 -23.06 -23.08 -2.77
CA SER A 434 -22.95 -23.70 -1.46
C SER A 434 -23.82 -22.86 -0.53
N ASP A 435 -24.70 -23.49 0.25
CA ASP A 435 -25.54 -22.78 1.23
C ASP A 435 -24.69 -22.05 2.29
N VAL A 436 -23.42 -22.44 2.44
CA VAL A 436 -22.46 -21.81 3.35
C VAL A 436 -21.41 -21.01 2.57
N GLU A 437 -21.33 -19.70 2.83
CA GLU A 437 -20.44 -18.76 2.13
C GLU A 437 -19.11 -18.55 2.89
N PRO A 438 -17.95 -19.06 2.39
CA PRO A 438 -16.68 -19.04 3.13
C PRO A 438 -16.12 -17.63 3.41
N ASP A 439 -16.43 -16.65 2.56
CA ASP A 439 -15.96 -15.27 2.71
C ASP A 439 -16.63 -14.58 3.91
N LEU A 440 -17.89 -14.93 4.25
CA LEU A 440 -18.58 -14.42 5.44
C LEU A 440 -17.95 -14.98 6.71
N TRP A 441 -17.66 -16.27 6.73
CA TRP A 441 -17.04 -16.93 7.87
C TRP A 441 -15.61 -16.46 8.11
N ALA A 442 -14.85 -16.15 7.05
CA ALA A 442 -13.57 -15.48 7.20
C ALA A 442 -13.73 -14.11 7.90
N ALA A 443 -14.73 -13.30 7.52
CA ALA A 443 -15.01 -12.02 8.17
C ALA A 443 -15.44 -12.21 9.65
N ARG A 444 -16.23 -13.26 9.96
CA ARG A 444 -16.60 -13.61 11.34
C ARG A 444 -15.39 -13.94 12.19
N ILE A 445 -14.48 -14.79 11.69
CA ILE A 445 -13.23 -15.17 12.39
C ILE A 445 -12.34 -13.93 12.63
N GLU A 446 -12.25 -13.04 11.64
CA GLU A 446 -11.48 -11.79 11.77
C GLU A 446 -12.10 -10.86 12.84
N ALA A 447 -13.43 -10.76 12.88
CA ALA A 447 -14.20 -9.90 13.78
C ALA A 447 -14.46 -10.49 15.18
N THR A 448 -13.71 -11.52 15.59
CA THR A 448 -13.73 -12.02 16.97
C THR A 448 -12.75 -11.27 17.86
N ARG A 449 -12.96 -11.33 19.17
CA ARG A 449 -12.09 -10.69 20.17
C ARG A 449 -10.89 -11.59 20.50
N ASP A 450 -11.13 -12.87 20.73
CA ASP A 450 -10.10 -13.83 21.14
C ASP A 450 -9.94 -15.04 20.21
N ILE A 451 -8.99 -15.91 20.56
CA ILE A 451 -8.63 -17.07 19.76
C ILE A 451 -9.62 -18.24 19.88
N GLN A 452 -10.32 -18.38 21.02
CA GLN A 452 -11.30 -19.44 21.23
C GLN A 452 -12.58 -19.14 20.45
N GLU A 453 -13.01 -17.87 20.45
CA GLU A 453 -14.09 -17.37 19.60
C GLU A 453 -13.77 -17.52 18.12
N ALA A 454 -12.53 -17.21 17.71
CA ALA A 454 -12.07 -17.40 16.33
C ALA A 454 -12.15 -18.88 15.91
N TRP A 455 -11.70 -19.78 16.80
CA TRP A 455 -11.71 -21.21 16.55
C TRP A 455 -13.12 -21.80 16.53
N SER A 456 -14.01 -21.34 17.43
CA SER A 456 -15.41 -21.78 17.43
C SER A 456 -16.13 -21.35 16.15
N ALA A 457 -15.87 -20.15 15.65
CA ALA A 457 -16.37 -19.72 14.34
C ALA A 457 -15.82 -20.57 13.19
N PHE A 458 -14.53 -20.94 13.22
CA PHE A 458 -13.93 -21.84 12.24
C PHE A 458 -14.58 -23.23 12.26
N LYS A 459 -14.80 -23.80 13.45
CA LYS A 459 -15.45 -25.10 13.66
C LYS A 459 -16.91 -25.09 13.24
N GLY A 460 -17.66 -24.04 13.58
CA GLY A 460 -19.07 -23.89 13.19
C GLY A 460 -19.28 -23.93 11.68
N PHE A 461 -18.32 -23.41 10.91
CA PHE A 461 -18.35 -23.55 9.45
C PHE A 461 -18.14 -24.99 8.97
N GLU A 462 -17.21 -25.74 9.57
CA GLU A 462 -17.00 -27.16 9.26
C GLU A 462 -18.23 -28.00 9.63
N GLU A 463 -18.86 -27.71 10.76
CA GLU A 463 -20.06 -28.40 11.26
C GLU A 463 -21.27 -28.20 10.33
N GLN A 464 -21.33 -27.07 9.62
CA GLN A 464 -22.32 -26.82 8.56
C GLN A 464 -21.96 -27.50 7.22
N GLY A 465 -20.92 -28.34 7.19
CA GLY A 465 -20.47 -29.05 6.00
C GLY A 465 -19.60 -28.20 5.05
N GLY A 466 -19.19 -27.00 5.48
CA GLY A 466 -18.35 -26.10 4.70
C GLY A 466 -16.89 -26.56 4.61
N GLN A 467 -16.24 -26.33 3.46
CA GLN A 467 -14.81 -26.60 3.26
C GLN A 467 -13.98 -25.32 3.43
N PRO A 468 -13.10 -25.22 4.46
CA PRO A 468 -12.47 -23.95 4.82
C PRO A 468 -11.64 -23.35 3.69
N SER A 469 -11.86 -22.07 3.41
CA SER A 469 -11.14 -21.36 2.35
C SER A 469 -9.76 -20.88 2.80
N SER A 470 -8.87 -20.58 1.84
CA SER A 470 -7.56 -19.97 2.11
C SER A 470 -7.65 -18.67 2.94
N ARG A 471 -8.77 -17.93 2.85
CA ARG A 471 -9.01 -16.74 3.68
C ARG A 471 -9.35 -17.07 5.13
N MET A 472 -10.13 -18.12 5.36
CA MET A 472 -10.43 -18.60 6.72
C MET A 472 -9.16 -19.11 7.41
N TYR A 473 -8.34 -19.89 6.70
CA TYR A 473 -7.04 -20.30 7.22
C TYR A 473 -6.14 -19.11 7.52
N LEU A 474 -6.06 -18.12 6.62
CA LEU A 474 -5.28 -16.90 6.87
C LEU A 474 -5.78 -16.16 8.13
N ALA A 475 -7.09 -15.97 8.28
CA ALA A 475 -7.67 -15.32 9.46
C ALA A 475 -7.30 -16.08 10.75
N MET A 476 -7.36 -17.41 10.73
CA MET A 476 -7.01 -18.25 11.88
C MET A 476 -5.50 -18.23 12.17
N PHE A 477 -4.64 -18.28 11.15
CA PHE A 477 -3.19 -18.14 11.31
C PHE A 477 -2.80 -16.77 11.86
N GLU A 478 -3.45 -15.70 11.40
CA GLU A 478 -3.27 -14.36 11.96
C GLU A 478 -3.61 -14.39 13.46
N LYS A 479 -4.79 -14.89 13.85
CA LYS A 479 -5.17 -14.99 15.28
C LYS A 479 -4.17 -15.80 16.13
N LEU A 480 -3.67 -16.94 15.63
CA LEU A 480 -2.67 -17.76 16.32
C LEU A 480 -1.33 -17.05 16.51
N ASP A 481 -0.89 -16.29 15.51
CA ASP A 481 0.39 -15.57 15.58
C ASP A 481 0.32 -14.38 16.55
N PHE A 482 -0.75 -13.58 16.47
CA PHE A 482 -0.92 -12.43 17.37
C PHE A 482 -1.21 -12.83 18.82
N ASP A 483 -1.83 -13.98 19.08
CA ASP A 483 -1.97 -14.52 20.44
C ASP A 483 -0.63 -14.96 21.05
N LYS A 484 0.26 -15.55 20.23
CA LYS A 484 1.63 -15.86 20.67
C LYS A 484 2.42 -14.59 20.97
N ALA A 485 2.33 -13.58 20.10
CA ALA A 485 2.97 -12.29 20.32
C ALA A 485 2.46 -11.61 21.59
N ARG A 486 1.15 -11.66 21.86
CA ARG A 486 0.54 -11.19 23.11
C ARG A 486 1.11 -11.92 24.33
N SER A 487 1.19 -13.24 24.28
CA SER A 487 1.66 -14.05 25.41
C SER A 487 3.14 -13.82 25.75
N GLY A 488 3.94 -13.36 24.79
CA GLY A 488 5.34 -12.96 24.99
C GLY A 488 5.52 -11.54 25.53
N LYS A 489 4.55 -10.64 25.32
CA LYS A 489 4.64 -9.21 25.68
C LYS A 489 4.20 -8.96 27.11
N LYS A 490 5.01 -8.23 27.89
CA LYS A 490 4.65 -7.72 29.23
C LYS A 490 3.90 -6.37 29.19
N ALA A 491 3.99 -5.63 28.08
CA ALA A 491 3.40 -4.30 27.95
C ALA A 491 1.91 -4.34 27.57
N GLN A 492 1.13 -3.43 28.14
CA GLN A 492 -0.31 -3.31 27.90
C GLN A 492 -0.58 -2.64 26.55
N TYR A 493 -1.44 -3.26 25.74
CA TYR A 493 -1.76 -2.80 24.40
C TYR A 493 -2.73 -1.60 24.44
N ASP A 494 -2.24 -0.41 24.15
CA ASP A 494 -2.99 0.87 24.23
C ASP A 494 -3.67 1.25 22.90
N ALA A 495 -4.40 0.33 22.27
CA ALA A 495 -5.18 0.63 21.06
C ALA A 495 -6.60 0.09 21.18
N SER A 496 -7.55 0.80 20.55
CA SER A 496 -8.95 0.40 20.56
C SER A 496 -9.13 -0.97 19.88
N PRO A 497 -10.01 -1.83 20.41
CA PRO A 497 -10.32 -3.14 19.83
C PRO A 497 -10.67 -3.06 18.34
N GLY A 498 -10.06 -3.94 17.56
CA GLY A 498 -10.17 -4.06 16.11
C GLY A 498 -9.49 -2.96 15.30
N ASP A 499 -8.71 -2.04 15.90
CA ASP A 499 -7.88 -1.09 15.12
C ASP A 499 -6.53 -1.69 14.70
N GLY A 500 -6.02 -2.65 15.46
CA GLY A 500 -4.89 -3.47 15.09
C GLY A 500 -5.28 -4.93 14.92
N LYS A 501 -4.30 -5.82 15.09
CA LYS A 501 -4.50 -7.28 15.03
C LYS A 501 -4.41 -7.92 16.40
N GLU A 502 -4.69 -7.16 17.46
CA GLU A 502 -4.70 -7.67 18.81
C GLU A 502 -5.69 -8.82 18.98
N VAL A 503 -5.30 -9.72 19.87
CA VAL A 503 -6.12 -10.81 20.37
C VAL A 503 -6.22 -10.56 21.86
N PHE A 504 -7.40 -10.65 22.45
CA PHE A 504 -7.54 -10.48 23.90
C PHE A 504 -7.42 -11.83 24.61
N THR A 505 -7.12 -11.78 25.91
CA THR A 505 -7.13 -12.98 26.74
C THR A 505 -8.55 -13.56 26.79
N PRO A 506 -8.74 -14.85 26.50
CA PRO A 506 -10.05 -15.49 26.64
C PRO A 506 -10.58 -15.37 28.06
N LEU A 507 -11.86 -15.04 28.21
CA LEU A 507 -12.54 -15.03 29.52
C LEU A 507 -12.71 -16.47 30.00
N THR A 508 -11.95 -16.87 31.02
CA THR A 508 -12.00 -18.25 31.58
C THR A 508 -12.73 -18.36 32.91
N ASP A 509 -13.34 -17.27 33.38
CA ASP A 509 -14.03 -17.22 34.65
C ASP A 509 -15.19 -18.25 34.65
N ASN A 510 -15.16 -19.16 35.61
CA ASN A 510 -16.18 -20.21 35.82
C ASN A 510 -16.20 -21.40 34.84
N VAL A 511 -15.19 -21.57 33.97
CA VAL A 511 -15.12 -22.72 33.04
C VAL A 511 -14.20 -23.83 33.57
N SER A 512 -14.65 -25.10 33.55
CA SER A 512 -13.84 -26.25 33.98
C SER A 512 -12.61 -26.49 33.10
N THR A 513 -11.54 -27.03 33.68
CA THR A 513 -10.28 -27.33 32.96
C THR A 513 -10.48 -28.25 31.75
N PHE A 514 -11.40 -29.21 31.86
CA PHE A 514 -11.78 -30.10 30.76
C PHE A 514 -12.45 -29.35 29.60
N TYR A 515 -13.39 -28.45 29.90
CA TYR A 515 -14.07 -27.66 28.85
C TYR A 515 -13.10 -26.67 28.20
N ARG A 516 -12.15 -26.12 28.97
CA ARG A 516 -11.06 -25.27 28.44
C ARG A 516 -10.23 -25.99 27.38
N GLN A 517 -9.86 -27.26 27.61
CA GLN A 517 -9.05 -28.02 26.65
C GLN A 517 -9.77 -28.26 25.32
N ARG A 518 -11.11 -28.42 25.33
CA ARG A 518 -11.91 -28.59 24.09
C ARG A 518 -12.03 -27.31 23.25
N LEU A 519 -11.93 -26.14 23.88
CA LEU A 519 -12.01 -24.85 23.22
C LEU A 519 -10.68 -24.38 22.62
N LEU A 520 -9.57 -25.06 22.95
CA LEU A 520 -8.27 -24.68 22.45
C LEU A 520 -8.14 -24.94 20.94
N PRO A 521 -7.64 -23.96 20.17
CA PRO A 521 -7.30 -24.17 18.77
C PRO A 521 -6.11 -25.11 18.61
N PRO A 522 -5.94 -25.73 17.43
CA PRO A 522 -4.73 -26.48 17.08
C PRO A 522 -3.51 -25.55 17.10
N SER A 523 -2.32 -26.16 17.23
CA SER A 523 -1.07 -25.42 17.06
C SER A 523 -0.92 -24.90 15.62
N PHE A 524 0.01 -23.96 15.42
CA PHE A 524 0.25 -23.38 14.08
C PHE A 524 0.66 -24.45 13.05
N ASP A 525 1.51 -25.40 13.45
CA ASP A 525 1.95 -26.47 12.58
C ASP A 525 0.83 -27.51 12.34
N GLU A 526 0.06 -27.86 13.38
CA GLU A 526 -1.11 -28.74 13.24
C GLU A 526 -2.19 -28.15 12.31
N LEU A 527 -2.46 -26.85 12.41
CA LEU A 527 -3.40 -26.17 11.51
C LEU A 527 -2.89 -26.17 10.08
N TYR A 528 -1.58 -26.01 9.87
CA TYR A 528 -0.94 -26.11 8.56
C TYR A 528 -1.06 -27.51 7.98
N ASP A 529 -0.78 -28.55 8.76
CA ASP A 529 -0.90 -29.93 8.32
C ASP A 529 -2.37 -30.26 8.00
N LYS A 530 -3.32 -29.83 8.83
CA LYS A 530 -4.77 -29.94 8.56
C LYS A 530 -5.16 -29.25 7.25
N MET A 531 -4.60 -28.08 6.96
CA MET A 531 -4.85 -27.33 5.73
C MET A 531 -4.33 -28.08 4.49
N ILE A 532 -3.13 -28.65 4.56
CA ILE A 532 -2.57 -29.42 3.44
C ILE A 532 -3.35 -30.73 3.23
N GLN A 533 -3.72 -31.42 4.31
CA GLN A 533 -4.53 -32.64 4.27
C GLN A 533 -5.93 -32.41 3.69
N SER A 534 -6.53 -31.24 3.91
CA SER A 534 -7.81 -30.85 3.31
C SER A 534 -7.70 -30.46 1.82
N GLY A 535 -6.50 -30.53 1.22
CA GLY A 535 -6.24 -30.18 -0.18
C GLY A 535 -6.10 -28.67 -0.43
N SER A 536 -6.08 -27.84 0.62
CA SER A 536 -5.92 -26.39 0.52
C SER A 536 -4.45 -25.99 0.48
N ARG A 537 -3.99 -25.44 -0.65
CA ARG A 537 -2.59 -25.01 -0.82
C ARG A 537 -2.37 -23.53 -0.46
N PRO A 538 -1.21 -23.18 0.13
CA PRO A 538 -0.90 -21.79 0.46
C PRO A 538 -0.69 -20.97 -0.82
N THR A 539 -1.50 -19.93 -1.02
CA THR A 539 -1.39 -19.04 -2.19
C THR A 539 -1.59 -17.57 -1.81
N GLY A 540 -1.06 -16.66 -2.63
CA GLY A 540 -1.27 -15.22 -2.48
C GLY A 540 -0.87 -14.67 -1.09
N ARG A 541 -1.83 -14.04 -0.40
CA ARG A 541 -1.60 -13.44 0.93
C ARG A 541 -1.27 -14.48 2.00
N LEU A 542 -1.91 -15.65 1.94
CA LEU A 542 -1.64 -16.73 2.88
C LEU A 542 -0.19 -17.21 2.79
N LEU A 543 0.30 -17.47 1.57
CA LEU A 543 1.71 -17.84 1.38
C LEU A 543 2.67 -16.75 1.85
N THR A 544 2.37 -15.48 1.53
CA THR A 544 3.18 -14.34 1.96
C THR A 544 3.23 -14.24 3.50
N PHE A 545 2.09 -14.46 4.18
CA PHE A 545 1.99 -14.49 5.63
C PHE A 545 2.79 -15.64 6.24
N LEU A 546 2.64 -16.87 5.72
CA LEU A 546 3.37 -18.05 6.19
C LEU A 546 4.89 -17.88 6.04
N LEU A 547 5.36 -17.33 4.91
CA LEU A 547 6.78 -17.00 4.73
C LEU A 547 7.28 -15.97 5.74
N GLY A 548 6.48 -14.91 5.94
CA GLY A 548 6.78 -13.86 6.93
C GLY A 548 6.91 -14.39 8.35
N HIS A 549 6.21 -15.47 8.72
CA HIS A 549 6.20 -16.03 10.09
C HIS A 549 6.88 -17.41 10.20
N ALA A 550 7.57 -17.85 9.15
CA ALA A 550 8.23 -19.16 9.15
C ALA A 550 9.38 -19.24 10.17
N ARG A 551 9.36 -20.26 11.03
CA ARG A 551 10.36 -20.45 12.11
C ARG A 551 11.75 -20.85 11.64
N THR A 552 11.89 -21.29 10.39
CA THR A 552 13.17 -21.60 9.75
C THR A 552 13.11 -21.33 8.25
N VAL A 553 14.27 -21.13 7.61
CA VAL A 553 14.36 -21.04 6.14
C VAL A 553 13.83 -22.32 5.48
N GLY A 554 14.12 -23.49 6.07
CA GLY A 554 13.62 -24.78 5.60
C GLY A 554 12.09 -24.88 5.59
N LYS A 555 11.42 -24.40 6.65
CA LYS A 555 9.94 -24.32 6.67
C LYS A 555 9.40 -23.35 5.62
N GLY A 556 10.05 -22.20 5.42
CA GLY A 556 9.66 -21.29 4.34
C GLY A 556 9.79 -21.91 2.94
N LEU A 557 10.86 -22.66 2.70
CA LEU A 557 11.02 -23.45 1.46
C LEU A 557 9.96 -24.55 1.34
N GLN A 558 9.59 -25.21 2.43
CA GLN A 558 8.46 -26.16 2.45
C GLN A 558 7.17 -25.47 2.00
N TYR A 559 6.85 -24.30 2.57
CA TYR A 559 5.66 -23.53 2.17
C TYR A 559 5.66 -23.16 0.68
N LEU A 560 6.82 -22.81 0.12
CA LEU A 560 6.97 -22.55 -1.32
C LEU A 560 6.75 -23.82 -2.17
N ARG A 561 7.28 -24.97 -1.75
CA ARG A 561 7.11 -26.25 -2.46
C ARG A 561 5.67 -26.75 -2.43
N ASP A 562 4.99 -26.56 -1.30
CA ASP A 562 3.58 -26.95 -1.13
C ASP A 562 2.62 -26.01 -1.87
N SER A 563 3.07 -24.79 -2.21
CA SER A 563 2.30 -23.78 -2.93
C SER A 563 2.10 -24.08 -4.43
N GLN A 564 1.42 -23.16 -5.13
CA GLN A 564 1.26 -23.18 -6.60
C GLN A 564 2.35 -22.37 -7.34
N VAL A 565 3.43 -21.99 -6.67
CA VAL A 565 4.55 -21.27 -7.27
C VAL A 565 5.33 -22.20 -8.22
N ASN A 566 5.92 -21.63 -9.28
CA ASN A 566 6.71 -22.39 -10.24
C ASN A 566 7.91 -23.08 -9.56
N GLN A 567 7.99 -24.40 -9.64
CA GLN A 567 9.05 -25.18 -8.99
C GLN A 567 10.47 -24.81 -9.45
N ARG A 568 10.66 -24.40 -10.72
CA ARG A 568 11.97 -23.90 -11.19
C ARG A 568 12.36 -22.61 -10.49
N ALA A 569 11.39 -21.74 -10.23
CA ALA A 569 11.63 -20.53 -9.46
C ALA A 569 11.98 -20.86 -8.00
N VAL A 570 11.34 -21.87 -7.40
CA VAL A 570 11.68 -22.34 -6.04
C VAL A 570 13.08 -22.97 -5.99
N ALA A 571 13.48 -23.73 -7.01
CA ALA A 571 14.82 -24.30 -7.13
C ALA A 571 15.89 -23.20 -7.22
N PHE A 572 15.67 -22.18 -8.06
CA PHE A 572 16.54 -21.01 -8.16
C PHE A 572 16.65 -20.25 -6.81
N LEU A 573 15.52 -20.00 -6.14
CA LEU A 573 15.51 -19.41 -4.79
C LEU A 573 16.26 -20.25 -3.75
N SER A 574 16.37 -21.55 -3.98
CA SER A 574 17.13 -22.48 -3.13
C SER A 574 18.63 -22.56 -3.48
N GLY A 575 19.11 -21.75 -4.44
CA GLY A 575 20.52 -21.65 -4.82
C GLY A 575 20.92 -22.39 -6.10
N ASP A 576 19.96 -22.87 -6.90
CA ASP A 576 20.25 -23.54 -8.18
C ASP A 576 20.64 -22.52 -9.26
N LYS A 577 21.95 -22.44 -9.55
CA LYS A 577 22.56 -21.47 -10.48
C LYS A 577 22.44 -21.87 -11.95
N GLU A 578 21.96 -23.06 -12.28
CA GLU A 578 21.76 -23.49 -13.68
C GLU A 578 20.55 -22.81 -14.34
N ILE A 579 19.63 -22.27 -13.52
CA ILE A 579 18.39 -21.68 -13.99
C ILE A 579 18.60 -20.19 -14.31
N SER A 580 18.12 -19.75 -15.47
CA SER A 580 18.20 -18.34 -15.88
C SER A 580 17.45 -17.40 -14.90
N PRO A 581 18.04 -16.23 -14.56
CA PRO A 581 17.44 -15.27 -13.62
C PRO A 581 16.10 -14.68 -14.11
N ALA A 582 15.82 -14.76 -15.42
CA ALA A 582 14.54 -14.35 -16.01
C ALA A 582 13.33 -15.11 -15.41
N ILE A 583 13.56 -16.23 -14.72
CA ILE A 583 12.50 -16.96 -14.00
C ILE A 583 11.88 -16.13 -12.87
N LEU A 584 12.64 -15.20 -12.28
CA LEU A 584 12.21 -14.36 -11.16
C LEU A 584 11.09 -13.39 -11.56
N GLU A 585 11.03 -12.97 -12.83
CA GLU A 585 9.96 -12.12 -13.36
C GLU A 585 8.58 -12.79 -13.27
N LYS A 586 8.54 -14.14 -13.24
CA LYS A 586 7.30 -14.91 -13.11
C LYS A 586 6.82 -15.02 -11.66
N LEU A 587 7.64 -14.64 -10.68
CA LEU A 587 7.27 -14.66 -9.27
C LEU A 587 6.49 -13.39 -8.88
N PRO A 588 5.40 -13.51 -8.11
CA PRO A 588 4.76 -12.35 -7.51
C PRO A 588 5.74 -11.59 -6.61
N ALA A 589 5.89 -10.28 -6.82
CA ALA A 589 6.82 -9.44 -6.07
C ALA A 589 6.65 -9.54 -4.53
N SER A 590 5.42 -9.70 -4.04
CA SER A 590 5.16 -9.88 -2.60
C SER A 590 5.69 -11.19 -2.06
N THR A 591 5.65 -12.27 -2.86
CA THR A 591 6.18 -13.58 -2.46
C THR A 591 7.70 -13.57 -2.48
N PHE A 592 8.31 -12.96 -3.51
CA PHE A 592 9.76 -12.76 -3.57
C PHE A 592 10.25 -11.95 -2.36
N ALA A 593 9.62 -10.81 -2.07
CA ALA A 593 9.98 -9.98 -0.91
C ALA A 593 9.79 -10.71 0.43
N ALA A 594 8.74 -11.52 0.58
CA ALA A 594 8.56 -12.32 1.80
C ALA A 594 9.64 -13.38 1.98
N PHE A 595 10.15 -13.94 0.89
CA PHE A 595 11.30 -14.84 0.95
C PHE A 595 12.59 -14.09 1.29
N ILE A 596 12.82 -12.90 0.72
CA ILE A 596 13.96 -12.05 1.11
C ILE A 596 13.89 -11.67 2.60
N MET A 597 12.72 -11.25 3.09
CA MET A 597 12.49 -10.98 4.52
C MET A 597 12.81 -12.19 5.40
N LEU A 598 12.42 -13.39 4.95
CA LEU A 598 12.74 -14.64 5.63
C LEU A 598 14.25 -14.85 5.75
N LEU A 599 15.00 -14.71 4.65
CA LEU A 599 16.47 -14.85 4.67
C LEU A 599 17.12 -13.81 5.60
N CYS A 600 16.71 -12.55 5.49
CA CYS A 600 17.20 -11.43 6.30
C CYS A 600 16.92 -11.56 7.81
N ARG A 601 15.84 -12.24 8.19
CA ARG A 601 15.55 -12.56 9.60
C ARG A 601 16.55 -13.58 10.16
N PHE A 602 16.98 -14.53 9.35
CA PHE A 602 17.94 -15.57 9.73
C PHE A 602 19.39 -15.21 9.40
N ALA A 603 19.68 -13.94 9.11
CA ALA A 603 21.05 -13.43 9.02
C ALA A 603 21.80 -13.71 10.34
N PRO A 604 23.07 -14.15 10.28
CA PRO A 604 23.84 -14.52 11.46
C PRO A 604 24.03 -13.33 12.41
N ARG A 605 23.91 -13.58 13.71
CA ARG A 605 24.03 -12.55 14.76
C ARG A 605 24.95 -12.99 15.88
N ALA A 606 25.78 -12.08 16.37
CA ALA A 606 26.58 -12.23 17.58
C ALA A 606 25.79 -11.71 18.78
N VAL A 607 25.73 -12.50 19.85
CA VAL A 607 25.16 -12.10 21.15
C VAL A 607 26.22 -12.30 22.22
N CYS A 608 26.51 -11.25 22.98
CA CYS A 608 27.40 -11.34 24.13
C CYS A 608 26.71 -12.16 25.22
N THR A 609 27.34 -13.25 25.66
CA THR A 609 26.89 -13.99 26.85
C THR A 609 27.62 -13.43 28.05
N GLU A 610 26.90 -12.78 28.97
CA GLU A 610 27.46 -12.52 30.29
C GLU A 610 27.68 -13.87 30.98
N THR A 611 28.94 -14.28 31.15
CA THR A 611 29.31 -15.37 32.06
C THR A 611 28.90 -14.94 33.47
N SER A 612 27.69 -15.32 33.87
CA SER A 612 27.38 -15.41 35.30
C SER A 612 28.36 -16.41 35.89
N PRO A 613 29.13 -16.08 36.94
CA PRO A 613 29.96 -17.07 37.60
C PRO A 613 29.03 -18.20 38.05
N SER A 614 29.17 -19.36 37.42
CA SER A 614 28.50 -20.57 37.86
C SER A 614 28.89 -20.78 39.32
N LYS A 615 27.93 -20.69 40.23
CA LYS A 615 28.04 -21.30 41.54
C LYS A 615 28.12 -22.82 41.32
N SER A 616 29.31 -23.33 41.06
CA SER A 616 29.67 -24.69 41.43
C SER A 616 30.17 -24.60 42.85
N ASP A 617 29.34 -25.07 43.78
CA ASP A 617 29.76 -25.41 45.12
C ASP A 617 30.91 -26.43 45.05
N GLU A 618 31.84 -26.31 46.01
CA GLU A 618 32.95 -27.20 46.39
C GLU A 618 34.38 -26.77 46.00
N ALA A 619 35.05 -26.18 47.02
CA ALA A 619 36.45 -26.28 47.45
C ALA A 619 37.59 -25.96 46.45
N ASP A 620 38.35 -24.88 46.71
CA ASP A 620 39.60 -24.94 47.48
C ASP A 620 40.23 -23.54 47.65
N GLU A 621 40.85 -23.33 48.81
CA GLU A 621 41.60 -22.13 49.17
C GLU A 621 42.95 -22.06 48.44
N HIS A 622 43.41 -20.82 48.20
CA HIS A 622 44.74 -20.38 47.74
C HIS A 622 44.98 -20.27 46.23
N ASP A 623 44.86 -19.05 45.70
CA ASP A 623 45.99 -18.40 45.02
C ASP A 623 45.80 -16.86 45.00
N GLU A 624 46.60 -16.13 45.78
CA GLU A 624 46.70 -14.66 45.70
C GLU A 624 47.61 -14.30 44.52
N ASN A 625 47.09 -14.42 43.29
CA ASN A 625 47.64 -13.79 42.08
C ASN A 625 46.58 -13.78 40.97
N ALA A 626 45.58 -12.92 41.12
CA ALA A 626 44.54 -12.69 40.11
C ALA A 626 44.37 -11.19 39.83
N GLU A 627 45.45 -10.52 39.42
CA GLU A 627 45.37 -9.25 38.71
C GLU A 627 45.74 -9.48 37.24
N LEU A 628 44.83 -9.08 36.33
CA LEU A 628 44.85 -9.17 34.86
C LEU A 628 44.35 -10.47 34.21
N ALA A 629 43.18 -10.97 34.61
CA ALA A 629 42.35 -11.76 33.69
C ALA A 629 41.46 -10.79 32.88
N GLN A 630 41.82 -10.55 31.61
CA GLN A 630 40.92 -9.96 30.64
C GLN A 630 39.60 -10.73 30.67
N ILE A 631 38.51 -10.06 31.04
CA ILE A 631 37.14 -10.58 30.89
C ILE A 631 36.90 -10.68 29.38
N GLY A 632 37.29 -11.81 28.78
CA GLY A 632 36.98 -12.11 27.39
C GLY A 632 35.48 -12.29 27.28
N SER A 633 34.76 -11.28 26.76
CA SER A 633 33.35 -11.41 26.42
C SER A 633 33.19 -12.56 25.41
N GLU A 634 32.64 -13.69 25.85
CA GLU A 634 32.37 -14.80 24.95
C GLU A 634 31.13 -14.45 24.10
N TYR A 635 31.27 -14.49 22.78
CA TYR A 635 30.19 -14.19 21.85
C TYR A 635 29.58 -15.50 21.33
N GLN A 636 28.28 -15.68 21.55
CA GLN A 636 27.52 -16.76 20.95
C GLN A 636 26.97 -16.33 19.59
N ILE A 637 27.25 -17.11 18.55
CA ILE A 637 26.68 -16.91 17.22
C ILE A 637 25.29 -17.56 17.16
N LEU A 638 24.25 -16.74 17.06
CA LEU A 638 22.90 -17.17 16.76
C LEU A 638 22.77 -17.44 15.26
N GLU A 639 22.85 -18.72 14.91
CA GLU A 639 22.55 -19.24 13.58
C GLU A 639 21.43 -20.30 13.67
N PRO A 640 20.58 -20.43 12.65
CA PRO A 640 19.61 -21.52 12.61
C PRO A 640 20.33 -22.87 12.70
N LYS A 641 19.85 -23.75 13.59
CA LYS A 641 20.41 -25.11 13.76
C LYS A 641 20.52 -25.81 12.40
N ARG A 642 21.73 -26.28 12.09
CA ARG A 642 22.06 -27.00 10.87
C ARG A 642 21.13 -28.21 10.74
N HIS A 643 20.25 -28.24 9.75
CA HIS A 643 19.54 -29.47 9.38
C HIS A 643 20.41 -30.22 8.37
N SER A 644 20.66 -31.50 8.65
CA SER A 644 21.43 -32.39 7.80
C SER A 644 20.79 -32.49 6.40
N GLY A 645 21.50 -32.02 5.37
CA GLY A 645 21.19 -32.31 3.96
C GLY A 645 20.72 -31.16 3.06
N GLY A 646 20.69 -29.90 3.51
CA GLY A 646 20.37 -28.74 2.65
C GLY A 646 21.60 -27.96 2.16
N PRO A 647 21.54 -27.26 1.00
CA PRO A 647 22.61 -26.39 0.54
C PRO A 647 22.90 -25.27 1.56
N GLN A 648 24.18 -25.09 1.86
CA GLN A 648 24.71 -24.16 2.85
C GLN A 648 24.72 -22.74 2.28
N LEU A 649 23.58 -22.06 2.32
CA LEU A 649 23.47 -20.67 1.85
C LEU A 649 23.77 -19.69 2.99
N ASN A 650 24.74 -18.80 2.80
CA ASN A 650 24.86 -17.60 3.63
C ASN A 650 23.65 -16.69 3.33
N PRO A 651 22.72 -16.45 4.28
CA PRO A 651 21.46 -15.77 3.99
C PRO A 651 21.63 -14.35 3.45
N LEU A 652 22.64 -13.61 3.94
CA LEU A 652 22.90 -12.24 3.51
C LEU A 652 23.49 -12.20 2.10
N LEU A 653 24.52 -13.00 1.86
CA LEU A 653 25.14 -13.08 0.53
C LEU A 653 24.14 -13.53 -0.54
N HIS A 654 23.36 -14.57 -0.24
CA HIS A 654 22.31 -15.07 -1.14
C HIS A 654 21.24 -14.01 -1.40
N THR A 655 20.85 -13.25 -0.38
CA THR A 655 19.91 -12.13 -0.55
C THR A 655 20.47 -11.06 -1.50
N MET A 656 21.74 -10.69 -1.34
CA MET A 656 22.39 -9.69 -2.21
C MET A 656 22.48 -10.18 -3.66
N GLU A 657 22.83 -11.45 -3.88
CA GLU A 657 22.83 -12.08 -5.21
C GLU A 657 21.43 -12.00 -5.85
N LEU A 658 20.39 -12.44 -5.13
CA LEU A 658 19.01 -12.42 -5.62
C LEU A 658 18.48 -11.01 -5.94
N LEU A 659 18.81 -10.01 -5.12
CA LEU A 659 18.38 -8.63 -5.37
C LEU A 659 19.07 -8.03 -6.60
N LYS A 660 20.38 -8.29 -6.76
CA LYS A 660 21.16 -7.83 -7.90
C LYS A 660 20.70 -8.47 -9.22
N GLU A 661 20.38 -9.76 -9.21
CA GLU A 661 19.91 -10.49 -10.38
C GLU A 661 18.46 -10.15 -10.75
N SER A 662 17.58 -9.99 -9.75
CA SER A 662 16.16 -9.66 -10.00
C SER A 662 15.93 -8.22 -10.45
N ARG A 663 16.82 -7.29 -10.10
CA ARG A 663 16.66 -5.83 -10.29
C ARG A 663 15.25 -5.36 -9.89
N THR A 664 14.75 -5.89 -8.77
CA THR A 664 13.35 -5.68 -8.39
C THR A 664 13.06 -4.22 -8.05
N HIS A 665 11.97 -3.68 -8.60
CA HIS A 665 11.46 -2.35 -8.25
C HIS A 665 10.62 -2.35 -6.95
N PHE A 666 10.48 -3.51 -6.29
CA PHE A 666 9.67 -3.63 -5.08
C PHE A 666 10.49 -3.32 -3.82
N ARG A 667 10.44 -2.05 -3.39
CA ARG A 667 11.17 -1.49 -2.23
C ARG A 667 11.22 -2.37 -0.97
N PRO A 668 10.13 -3.03 -0.52
CA PRO A 668 10.19 -3.84 0.71
C PRO A 668 11.22 -4.98 0.69
N ALA A 669 11.58 -5.50 -0.48
CA ALA A 669 12.64 -6.52 -0.58
C ALA A 669 14.02 -5.93 -0.23
N TRP A 670 14.32 -4.72 -0.70
CA TRP A 670 15.55 -3.99 -0.37
C TRP A 670 15.59 -3.56 1.09
N TYR A 671 14.46 -3.08 1.62
CA TYR A 671 14.38 -2.64 3.02
C TYR A 671 14.59 -3.78 4.00
N ALA A 672 14.23 -5.00 3.63
CA ALA A 672 14.55 -6.19 4.43
C ALA A 672 16.06 -6.43 4.55
N LEU A 673 16.81 -6.23 3.46
CA LEU A 673 18.27 -6.29 3.46
C LEU A 673 18.87 -5.15 4.30
N PHE A 674 18.44 -3.91 4.04
CA PHE A 674 18.93 -2.74 4.79
C PHE A 674 18.68 -2.88 6.29
N ALA A 675 17.50 -3.36 6.69
CA ALA A 675 17.16 -3.58 8.09
C ALA A 675 17.98 -4.72 8.72
N ALA A 676 18.34 -5.75 7.95
CA ALA A 676 19.22 -6.80 8.44
C ALA A 676 20.64 -6.28 8.68
N LEU A 677 21.17 -5.47 7.75
CA LEU A 677 22.49 -4.84 7.88
C LEU A 677 22.52 -3.77 8.98
N ALA A 678 21.45 -3.00 9.16
CA ALA A 678 21.34 -2.01 10.24
C ALA A 678 21.14 -2.64 11.64
N ARG A 679 20.90 -3.95 11.73
CA ARG A 679 20.68 -4.64 13.01
C ARG A 679 21.99 -4.72 13.82
N ARG A 680 21.89 -4.50 15.14
CA ARG A 680 23.03 -4.66 16.07
C ARG A 680 23.50 -6.11 16.12
N GLY A 681 24.81 -6.30 16.11
CA GLY A 681 25.46 -7.61 16.18
C GLY A 681 25.27 -8.48 14.93
N VAL A 682 24.79 -7.95 13.80
CA VAL A 682 24.76 -8.71 12.53
C VAL A 682 26.19 -9.08 12.13
N ILE A 683 26.41 -10.31 11.68
CA ILE A 683 27.75 -10.79 11.30
C ILE A 683 27.89 -10.70 9.78
N ILE A 684 28.85 -9.90 9.31
CA ILE A 684 29.25 -9.86 7.90
C ILE A 684 30.46 -10.77 7.69
N ASP A 685 31.48 -10.60 8.54
CA ASP A 685 32.67 -11.44 8.56
C ASP A 685 32.76 -12.20 9.89
N ARG A 686 32.89 -13.52 9.80
CA ARG A 686 33.05 -14.40 10.98
C ARG A 686 34.37 -14.17 11.71
N GLY A 687 35.38 -13.60 11.04
CA GLY A 687 36.65 -13.24 11.68
C GLY A 687 36.57 -11.99 12.58
N LEU A 688 35.49 -11.21 12.46
CA LEU A 688 35.30 -9.93 13.17
C LEU A 688 34.14 -9.99 14.17
N VAL A 689 33.83 -11.18 14.71
CA VAL A 689 32.73 -11.34 15.66
C VAL A 689 33.05 -10.60 16.96
N GLY A 690 32.14 -9.71 17.37
CA GLY A 690 32.33 -8.87 18.55
C GLY A 690 33.26 -7.67 18.34
N ASP A 691 33.86 -7.55 17.15
CA ASP A 691 34.75 -6.46 16.81
C ASP A 691 33.96 -5.28 16.19
N PRO A 692 34.16 -4.02 16.66
CA PRO A 692 33.51 -2.85 16.09
C PRO A 692 33.75 -2.68 14.58
N ARG A 693 34.84 -3.21 14.04
CA ARG A 693 35.14 -3.22 12.58
C ARG A 693 34.08 -3.96 11.77
N ASN A 694 33.39 -4.95 12.34
CA ASN A 694 32.29 -5.63 11.67
C ASN A 694 31.08 -4.70 11.45
N ASP A 695 30.79 -3.80 12.39
CA ASP A 695 29.70 -2.82 12.21
C ASP A 695 30.05 -1.73 11.19
N LEU A 696 31.33 -1.34 11.11
CA LEU A 696 31.84 -0.48 10.03
C LEU A 696 31.73 -1.16 8.65
N LEU A 697 32.14 -2.43 8.55
CA LEU A 697 31.99 -3.21 7.32
C LEU A 697 30.51 -3.36 6.92
N SER A 698 29.63 -3.59 7.90
CA SER A 698 28.20 -3.67 7.68
C SER A 698 27.61 -2.37 7.09
N TRP A 699 28.12 -1.20 7.49
CA TRP A 699 27.74 0.07 6.89
C TRP A 699 28.21 0.19 5.43
N GLN A 700 29.45 -0.19 5.13
CA GLN A 700 29.96 -0.18 3.76
C GLN A 700 29.11 -1.05 2.82
N VAL A 701 28.75 -2.25 3.28
CA VAL A 701 27.85 -3.16 2.52
C VAL A 701 26.46 -2.54 2.35
N LEU A 702 25.94 -1.87 3.38
CA LEU A 702 24.64 -1.20 3.32
C LEU A 702 24.63 -0.05 2.31
N VAL A 703 25.66 0.79 2.29
CA VAL A 703 25.77 1.89 1.32
C VAL A 703 26.01 1.37 -0.11
N ALA A 704 26.79 0.30 -0.27
CA ALA A 704 26.94 -0.35 -1.58
C ALA A 704 25.59 -0.89 -2.10
N ALA A 705 24.80 -1.53 -1.24
CA ALA A 705 23.46 -2.00 -1.56
C ALA A 705 22.47 -0.85 -1.85
N LEU A 706 22.62 0.29 -1.16
CA LEU A 706 21.88 1.52 -1.47
C LEU A 706 22.26 2.06 -2.87
N GLY A 707 23.53 1.96 -3.25
CA GLY A 707 23.99 2.27 -4.60
C GLY A 707 23.36 1.37 -5.67
N ASP A 708 23.22 0.07 -5.41
CA ASP A 708 22.51 -0.87 -6.30
C ASP A 708 21.01 -0.55 -6.39
N PHE A 709 20.40 -0.14 -5.28
CA PHE A 709 19.02 0.33 -5.21
C PHE A 709 18.80 1.58 -6.07
N HIS A 710 19.68 2.58 -6.00
CA HIS A 710 19.64 3.77 -6.84
C HIS A 710 19.87 3.45 -8.33
N ARG A 711 20.74 2.48 -8.65
CA ARG A 711 20.94 2.02 -10.04
C ARG A 711 19.70 1.34 -10.63
N CYS A 712 18.77 0.87 -9.80
CA CYS A 712 17.45 0.41 -10.24
C CYS A 712 16.44 1.56 -10.46
N GLY A 713 16.87 2.83 -10.32
CA GLY A 713 16.01 4.02 -10.45
C GLY A 713 15.08 4.23 -9.26
N LEU A 714 15.33 3.59 -8.12
CA LEU A 714 14.51 3.73 -6.93
C LEU A 714 15.00 4.86 -6.04
N GLU A 715 14.07 5.55 -5.39
CA GLU A 715 14.33 6.55 -4.35
C GLU A 715 13.85 6.06 -2.98
N LEU A 716 14.56 6.48 -1.93
CA LEU A 716 14.18 6.22 -0.56
C LEU A 716 12.87 6.95 -0.22
N ASP A 717 11.97 6.23 0.42
CA ASP A 717 10.85 6.82 1.15
C ASP A 717 11.24 7.01 2.64
N PRO A 718 10.43 7.69 3.46
CA PRO A 718 10.78 7.95 4.86
C PRO A 718 11.13 6.68 5.64
N ARG A 719 10.48 5.55 5.35
CA ARG A 719 10.78 4.27 6.02
C ARG A 719 12.15 3.74 5.63
N GLY A 720 12.48 3.74 4.33
CA GLY A 720 13.81 3.38 3.86
C GLY A 720 14.89 4.24 4.51
N PHE A 721 14.69 5.56 4.51
CA PHE A 721 15.60 6.51 5.13
C PHE A 721 15.84 6.25 6.62
N GLN A 722 14.79 6.01 7.40
CA GLN A 722 14.91 5.67 8.82
C GLN A 722 15.81 4.45 9.04
N ILE A 723 15.73 3.43 8.17
CA ILE A 723 16.59 2.24 8.26
C ILE A 723 18.05 2.60 7.98
N ILE A 724 18.32 3.46 6.98
CA ILE A 724 19.67 3.94 6.69
C ILE A 724 20.24 4.74 7.88
N CYS A 725 19.43 5.61 8.51
CA CYS A 725 19.83 6.33 9.72
C CYS A 725 20.25 5.37 10.85
N HIS A 726 19.50 4.29 11.09
CA HIS A 726 19.88 3.28 12.09
C HIS A 726 21.18 2.55 11.72
N GLY A 727 21.42 2.30 10.43
CA GLY A 727 22.68 1.72 9.94
C GLY A 727 23.87 2.63 10.20
N LEU A 728 23.71 3.94 9.96
CA LEU A 728 24.74 4.94 10.22
C LEU A 728 24.97 5.14 11.73
N GLU A 729 23.90 5.25 12.52
CA GLU A 729 23.97 5.33 13.98
C GLU A 729 24.84 4.19 14.54
N LYS A 730 24.60 2.96 14.07
CA LYS A 730 25.37 1.77 14.47
C LYS A 730 26.86 1.93 14.14
N ALA A 731 27.18 2.37 12.92
CA ALA A 731 28.56 2.53 12.48
C ALA A 731 29.30 3.67 13.18
N VAL A 732 28.62 4.80 13.44
CA VAL A 732 29.18 5.93 14.18
C VAL A 732 29.51 5.51 15.61
N LEU A 733 28.61 4.79 16.28
CA LEU A 733 28.86 4.25 17.62
C LEU A 733 30.08 3.32 17.63
N ALA A 734 30.17 2.38 16.68
CA ALA A 734 31.33 1.50 16.55
C ALA A 734 32.63 2.26 16.22
N SER A 735 32.52 3.43 15.60
CA SER A 735 33.69 4.24 15.22
C SER A 735 34.43 4.87 16.41
N PHE A 736 33.79 4.94 17.59
CA PHE A 736 34.43 5.42 18.81
C PHE A 736 35.41 4.41 19.41
N ASP A 737 35.28 3.13 19.05
CA ASP A 737 36.07 2.02 19.59
C ASP A 737 37.18 1.54 18.63
N VAL A 738 37.43 2.26 17.53
CA VAL A 738 38.48 1.93 16.52
C VAL A 738 39.50 3.05 16.37
N THR A 739 40.62 2.76 15.69
CA THR A 739 41.64 3.78 15.42
C THR A 739 41.16 4.84 14.42
N LEU A 740 41.73 6.04 14.48
CA LEU A 740 41.39 7.13 13.54
C LEU A 740 41.62 6.73 12.08
N ALA A 741 42.68 5.97 11.79
CA ALA A 741 42.97 5.48 10.44
C ALA A 741 41.88 4.53 9.92
N GLU A 742 41.40 3.61 10.78
CA GLU A 742 40.30 2.70 10.45
C GLU A 742 38.98 3.45 10.27
N LYS A 743 38.69 4.44 11.12
CA LYS A 743 37.53 5.33 10.98
C LYS A 743 37.56 6.08 9.65
N VAL A 744 38.69 6.70 9.30
CA VAL A 744 38.86 7.42 8.03
C VAL A 744 38.69 6.45 6.85
N ALA A 745 39.31 5.27 6.89
CA ALA A 745 39.17 4.27 5.85
C ALA A 745 37.72 3.78 5.69
N ALA A 746 37.01 3.57 6.81
CA ALA A 746 35.63 3.09 6.81
C ALA A 746 34.68 4.06 6.08
N PHE A 747 34.85 5.36 6.27
CA PHE A 747 34.01 6.41 5.71
C PHE A 747 34.56 7.07 4.43
N ALA A 748 35.80 6.78 4.01
CA ALA A 748 36.42 7.40 2.84
C ALA A 748 35.65 7.14 1.53
N GLN A 749 35.20 5.90 1.32
CA GLN A 749 34.44 5.52 0.13
C GLN A 749 32.93 5.76 0.29
N TYR A 750 32.45 5.81 1.54
CA TYR A 750 31.03 5.83 1.88
C TYR A 750 30.77 6.85 3.00
N PRO A 751 30.68 8.16 2.67
CA PRO A 751 30.68 9.21 3.65
C PRO A 751 29.39 9.25 4.46
N VAL A 752 29.50 9.81 5.68
CA VAL A 752 28.38 10.09 6.58
C VAL A 752 27.34 11.03 5.93
N THR A 753 27.79 11.88 4.99
CA THR A 753 26.96 12.85 4.27
C THR A 753 25.85 12.22 3.43
N VAL A 754 25.93 10.91 3.12
CA VAL A 754 24.88 10.20 2.37
C VAL A 754 23.51 10.40 3.02
N VAL A 755 23.41 10.37 4.35
CA VAL A 755 22.12 10.57 5.04
C VAL A 755 21.62 12.02 4.91
N VAL A 756 22.52 13.00 4.93
CA VAL A 756 22.17 14.41 4.71
C VAL A 756 21.64 14.61 3.28
N ASP A 757 22.35 14.07 2.28
CA ASP A 757 21.95 14.15 0.88
C ASP A 757 20.59 13.49 0.62
N GLU A 758 20.35 12.30 1.21
CA GLU A 758 19.06 11.61 1.10
C GLU A 758 17.93 12.35 1.82
N PHE A 759 18.19 12.96 2.98
CA PHE A 759 17.21 13.80 3.65
C PHE A 759 16.80 14.98 2.78
N MET A 760 17.78 15.72 2.23
CA MET A 760 17.54 16.88 1.38
C MET A 760 16.67 16.57 0.16
N LYS A 761 16.87 15.40 -0.47
CA LYS A 761 16.04 14.93 -1.58
C LYS A 761 14.58 14.71 -1.16
N MET A 762 14.34 14.09 0.00
CA MET A 762 12.97 13.80 0.46
C MET A 762 12.28 15.00 1.10
N SER A 763 13.05 15.91 1.70
CA SER A 763 12.55 17.13 2.37
C SER A 763 12.33 18.28 1.39
N GLU A 764 12.64 18.08 0.10
CA GLU A 764 12.36 19.06 -0.95
C GLU A 764 10.87 19.40 -0.92
N ALA A 765 10.59 20.66 -0.60
CA ALA A 765 9.27 21.26 -0.64
C ALA A 765 9.39 22.45 -1.58
N GLU A 766 8.71 22.40 -2.73
CA GLU A 766 8.53 23.60 -3.54
C GLU A 766 7.09 24.05 -3.33
N GLU A 767 6.94 25.27 -2.82
CA GLU A 767 5.67 25.98 -2.86
C GLU A 767 5.37 26.30 -4.32
N MET A 768 4.36 25.63 -4.87
CA MET A 768 3.75 26.08 -6.12
C MET A 768 2.51 26.86 -5.75
N ASP A 769 2.49 28.13 -6.15
CA ASP A 769 1.35 29.02 -5.97
C ASP A 769 0.05 28.40 -6.51
N PRO A 770 -1.13 28.78 -5.96
CA PRO A 770 -2.42 28.42 -6.53
C PRO A 770 -2.41 28.68 -8.06
N PRO A 771 -2.93 27.74 -8.89
CA PRO A 771 -4.17 26.99 -8.63
C PRO A 771 -4.01 25.50 -8.33
N TYR A 772 -2.79 24.98 -8.20
CA TYR A 772 -2.55 23.54 -8.37
C TYR A 772 -2.99 22.65 -7.20
N ARG A 773 -3.28 23.17 -6.00
CA ARG A 773 -3.68 22.40 -4.79
C ARG A 773 -2.84 21.12 -4.55
N ILE A 774 -1.52 21.23 -4.75
CA ILE A 774 -0.57 20.12 -4.63
C ILE A 774 -0.19 19.94 -3.15
N PRO A 775 0.01 18.70 -2.65
CA PRO A 775 0.54 18.50 -1.31
C PRO A 775 1.88 19.22 -1.10
N LYS A 776 2.04 19.96 0.01
CA LYS A 776 3.25 20.75 0.32
C LYS A 776 4.52 19.87 0.37
N LEU A 777 4.41 18.67 0.96
CA LEU A 777 5.51 17.72 1.10
C LEU A 777 5.42 16.59 0.07
N LEU A 778 6.56 16.21 -0.51
CA LEU A 778 6.68 15.06 -1.41
C LEU A 778 6.51 13.72 -0.66
N HIS A 779 6.89 13.68 0.62
CA HIS A 779 6.81 12.49 1.45
C HIS A 779 6.14 12.78 2.80
N SER A 780 5.44 11.77 3.35
CA SER A 780 4.84 11.84 4.68
C SER A 780 5.91 11.60 5.76
N ILE A 781 6.73 12.61 6.05
CA ILE A 781 7.81 12.54 7.05
C ILE A 781 7.22 12.70 8.47
N GLY A 782 7.05 11.57 9.17
CA GLY A 782 6.63 11.51 10.58
C GLY A 782 7.78 11.67 11.60
N GLY A 783 7.42 11.85 12.87
CA GLY A 783 8.36 12.07 13.98
C GLY A 783 9.36 10.95 14.21
N GLU A 784 9.02 9.70 13.88
CA GLU A 784 9.91 8.54 13.94
C GLU A 784 11.10 8.63 12.96
N HIS A 785 10.89 9.25 11.80
CA HIS A 785 11.93 9.45 10.80
C HIS A 785 12.84 10.61 11.20
N LEU A 786 12.23 11.71 11.64
CA LEU A 786 12.92 12.91 12.14
C LEU A 786 13.78 12.58 13.37
N HIS A 787 13.24 11.77 14.28
CA HIS A 787 13.95 11.35 15.49
C HIS A 787 15.20 10.53 15.15
N ALA A 788 15.09 9.57 14.22
CA ALA A 788 16.24 8.81 13.75
C ALA A 788 17.31 9.72 13.10
N TYR A 789 16.89 10.74 12.34
CA TYR A 789 17.81 11.68 11.72
C TYR A 789 18.52 12.58 12.73
N VAL A 790 17.80 13.18 13.68
CA VAL A 790 18.40 14.00 14.77
C VAL A 790 19.43 13.22 15.56
N ARG A 791 19.20 11.93 15.82
CA ARG A 791 20.17 11.08 16.54
C ARG A 791 21.47 10.91 15.77
N VAL A 792 21.38 10.71 14.45
CA VAL A 792 22.57 10.62 13.60
C VAL A 792 23.32 11.95 13.59
N LEU A 793 22.63 13.06 13.35
CA LEU A 793 23.24 14.39 13.33
C LEU A 793 23.92 14.73 14.66
N GLY A 794 23.27 14.43 15.78
CA GLY A 794 23.82 14.65 17.11
C GLY A 794 25.06 13.79 17.39
N LEU A 795 25.07 12.53 16.95
CA LEU A 795 26.22 11.62 17.11
C LEU A 795 27.45 12.01 16.29
N ILE A 796 27.25 12.69 15.16
CA ILE A 796 28.33 13.19 14.31
C ILE A 796 28.67 14.66 14.59
N GLU A 797 28.06 15.24 15.63
CA GLU A 797 28.22 16.64 16.05
C GLU A 797 27.86 17.67 14.96
N ASP A 798 26.94 17.33 14.06
CA ASP A 798 26.42 18.25 13.04
C ASP A 798 25.27 19.10 13.61
N TYR A 799 25.62 20.03 14.50
CA TYR A 799 24.67 20.94 15.15
C TYR A 799 23.98 21.89 14.16
N GLU A 800 24.70 22.32 13.11
CA GLU A 800 24.13 23.13 12.03
C GLU A 800 23.05 22.34 11.27
N GLY A 801 23.27 21.06 11.00
CA GLY A 801 22.27 20.16 10.43
C GLY A 801 21.02 20.03 11.31
N ILE A 802 21.18 19.96 12.64
CA ILE A 802 20.05 19.95 13.59
C ILE A 802 19.26 21.27 13.50
N MET A 803 19.96 22.40 13.45
CA MET A 803 19.31 23.72 13.34
C MET A 803 18.62 23.92 11.99
N TYR A 804 19.22 23.44 10.89
CA TYR A 804 18.58 23.42 9.58
C TYR A 804 17.29 22.61 9.60
N LEU A 805 17.33 21.42 10.22
CA LEU A 805 16.15 20.58 10.37
C LEU A 805 15.06 21.26 11.19
N LEU A 806 15.42 21.88 12.32
CA LEU A 806 14.45 22.58 13.18
C LEU A 806 13.79 23.76 12.45
N LYS A 807 14.56 24.52 11.66
CA LYS A 807 14.04 25.59 10.80
C LYS A 807 13.09 25.03 9.74
N TRP A 808 13.45 23.92 9.09
CA TRP A 808 12.58 23.23 8.14
C TRP A 808 11.28 22.74 8.79
N MET A 809 11.35 22.16 10.00
CA MET A 809 10.18 21.70 10.76
C MET A 809 9.25 22.87 11.11
N ARG A 810 9.80 24.03 11.46
CA ARG A 810 9.03 25.25 11.74
C ARG A 810 8.29 25.73 10.49
N THR A 811 8.96 25.78 9.34
CA THR A 811 8.33 26.15 8.07
C THR A 811 7.16 25.23 7.69
N HIS A 812 7.26 23.93 8.01
CA HIS A 812 6.29 22.92 7.60
C HIS A 812 5.42 22.36 8.74
N HIS A 813 5.32 23.07 9.87
CA HIS A 813 4.70 22.55 11.10
C HIS A 813 3.25 22.08 10.93
N GLU A 814 2.43 22.78 10.13
CA GLU A 814 1.03 22.38 9.84
C GLU A 814 0.96 21.01 9.15
N ALA A 815 1.82 20.78 8.16
CA ALA A 815 1.84 19.52 7.41
C ALA A 815 2.34 18.38 8.30
N LEU A 816 3.33 18.63 9.15
CA LEU A 816 3.83 17.67 10.14
C LEU A 816 2.75 17.32 11.17
N GLU A 817 1.95 18.28 11.59
CA GLU A 817 0.83 18.05 12.51
C GLU A 817 -0.26 17.17 11.86
N GLU A 818 -0.65 17.45 10.61
CA GLU A 818 -1.59 16.62 9.87
C GLU A 818 -1.10 15.16 9.76
N ILE A 819 0.20 14.96 9.53
CA ILE A 819 0.84 13.63 9.48
C ILE A 819 0.85 12.98 10.87
N ALA A 820 1.16 13.74 11.92
CA ALA A 820 1.24 13.26 13.30
C ALA A 820 -0.13 12.76 13.80
N ILE A 821 -1.22 13.47 13.54
CA ILE A 821 -2.58 13.08 13.96
C ILE A 821 -3.02 11.75 13.31
N GLN A 822 -2.57 11.50 12.09
CA GLN A 822 -2.89 10.27 11.34
C GLN A 822 -2.11 9.05 11.84
N SER A 823 -0.96 9.28 12.48
CA SER A 823 -0.08 8.23 12.99
C SER A 823 -0.41 7.86 14.43
N ARG A 824 -0.18 6.59 14.80
CA ARG A 824 -0.28 6.19 16.21
C ARG A 824 0.86 6.86 16.98
N ASN A 825 0.56 7.46 18.13
CA ASN A 825 1.54 8.19 18.94
C ASN A 825 2.28 9.34 18.20
N GLY A 826 1.80 9.80 17.04
CA GLY A 826 2.50 10.80 16.22
C GLY A 826 2.90 12.07 17.00
N PRO A 827 2.02 12.72 17.77
CA PRO A 827 2.38 13.88 18.58
C PRO A 827 3.47 13.57 19.62
N LYS A 828 3.40 12.39 20.27
CA LYS A 828 4.43 11.93 21.22
C LYS A 828 5.78 11.72 20.53
N LEU A 829 5.78 11.21 19.29
CA LEU A 829 6.99 11.04 18.49
C LEU A 829 7.59 12.37 18.07
N ILE A 830 6.78 13.36 17.71
CA ILE A 830 7.25 14.74 17.45
C ILE A 830 7.89 15.33 18.72
N ARG A 831 7.25 15.19 19.88
CA ARG A 831 7.83 15.61 21.17
C ARG A 831 9.18 14.94 21.43
N ARG A 832 9.31 13.65 21.10
CA ARG A 832 10.57 12.90 21.22
C ARG A 832 11.69 13.44 20.33
N VAL A 833 11.37 14.01 19.17
CA VAL A 833 12.36 14.71 18.31
C VAL A 833 12.95 15.89 19.07
N PHE A 834 12.10 16.74 19.67
CA PHE A 834 12.55 17.91 20.43
C PHE A 834 13.35 17.52 21.66
N ILE A 835 12.94 16.48 22.40
CA ILE A 835 13.72 15.96 23.54
C ILE A 835 15.11 15.53 23.08
N ALA A 836 15.23 14.85 21.93
CA ALA A 836 16.54 14.49 21.38
C ALA A 836 17.36 15.72 20.97
N MET A 837 16.74 16.73 20.34
CA MET A 837 17.42 17.99 20.02
C MET A 837 17.96 18.68 21.27
N ARG A 838 17.19 18.74 22.36
CA ARG A 838 17.67 19.27 23.65
C ARG A 838 18.91 18.52 24.11
N VAL A 839 18.87 17.19 24.18
CA VAL A 839 19.99 16.37 24.64
C VAL A 839 21.29 16.65 23.88
N PHE A 840 21.22 16.88 22.55
CA PHE A 840 22.41 17.14 21.75
C PHE A 840 22.85 18.61 21.72
N LEU A 841 21.92 19.56 21.90
CA LEU A 841 22.22 20.99 21.83
C LEU A 841 22.53 21.61 23.20
N SER A 842 22.20 20.93 24.30
CA SER A 842 22.43 21.47 25.65
C SER A 842 23.90 21.81 25.89
N GLY A 843 24.15 23.04 26.35
CA GLY A 843 25.49 23.57 26.58
C GLY A 843 26.21 24.07 25.32
N THR A 844 25.58 24.01 24.15
CA THR A 844 26.12 24.56 22.89
C THR A 844 25.62 25.99 22.63
N VAL A 845 26.25 26.70 21.69
CA VAL A 845 25.82 28.05 21.27
C VAL A 845 24.44 28.07 20.61
N TYR A 846 23.93 26.92 20.16
CA TYR A 846 22.68 26.80 19.41
C TYR A 846 21.44 26.62 20.31
N GLU A 847 21.62 26.26 21.59
CA GLU A 847 20.51 25.95 22.52
C GLU A 847 19.48 27.08 22.60
N ALA A 848 19.94 28.32 22.82
CA ALA A 848 19.06 29.48 22.95
C ALA A 848 18.34 29.87 21.65
N GLU A 849 18.88 29.52 20.48
CA GLU A 849 18.16 29.69 19.22
C GLU A 849 17.11 28.59 19.03
N ALA A 850 17.46 27.34 19.36
CA ALA A 850 16.56 26.20 19.26
C ALA A 850 15.32 26.36 20.17
N GLU A 851 15.53 26.80 21.42
CA GLU A 851 14.46 27.09 22.38
C GLU A 851 13.48 28.13 21.81
N ARG A 852 13.99 29.28 21.34
CA ARG A 852 13.16 30.32 20.71
C ARG A 852 12.37 29.82 19.49
N LEU A 853 12.96 28.96 18.67
CA LEU A 853 12.28 28.40 17.50
C LEU A 853 11.15 27.45 17.92
N ILE A 854 11.37 26.61 18.94
CA ILE A 854 10.34 25.67 19.41
C ILE A 854 9.19 26.40 20.08
N GLU A 855 9.48 27.38 20.92
CA GLU A 855 8.46 28.19 21.60
C GLU A 855 7.64 29.05 20.63
N SER A 856 8.16 29.33 19.43
CA SER A 856 7.42 30.08 18.41
C SER A 856 6.20 29.33 17.85
N VAL A 857 6.07 28.03 18.11
CA VAL A 857 4.93 27.20 17.68
C VAL A 857 4.19 26.68 18.91
N GLU A 858 3.02 27.26 19.20
CA GLU A 858 2.22 26.98 20.40
C GLU A 858 1.94 25.47 20.60
N LYS A 859 1.70 24.74 19.51
CA LYS A 859 1.32 23.32 19.52
C LYS A 859 2.47 22.34 19.82
N TRP A 860 3.69 22.81 20.02
CA TRP A 860 4.86 21.95 20.29
C TRP A 860 5.16 21.74 21.78
N ASP A 861 4.33 22.30 22.66
CA ASP A 861 4.44 22.20 24.12
C ASP A 861 5.77 22.75 24.68
N GLY A 862 6.33 23.77 24.03
CA GLY A 862 7.53 24.50 24.48
C GLY A 862 8.85 23.71 24.45
N TRP A 863 9.95 24.31 24.91
CA TRP A 863 11.24 23.62 25.01
C TRP A 863 11.19 22.46 26.02
N PRO A 864 11.77 21.27 25.72
CA PRO A 864 11.70 20.13 26.63
C PRO A 864 12.32 20.40 28.00
N GLN A 865 11.74 19.80 29.04
CA GLN A 865 12.25 19.95 30.40
C GLN A 865 13.42 18.98 30.67
N GLU A 866 14.25 19.30 31.66
CA GLU A 866 15.42 18.50 32.03
C GLU A 866 15.06 17.05 32.40
N PHE A 867 13.93 16.85 33.08
CA PHE A 867 13.48 15.50 33.44
C PHE A 867 13.13 14.64 32.21
N GLU A 868 12.64 15.26 31.12
CA GLU A 868 12.33 14.56 29.87
C GLU A 868 13.62 14.12 29.17
N ALA A 869 14.64 14.99 29.17
CA ALA A 869 15.96 14.69 28.63
C ALA A 869 16.64 13.56 29.42
N GLN A 870 16.62 13.61 30.75
CA GLN A 870 17.18 12.57 31.61
C GLN A 870 16.49 11.21 31.39
N LYS A 871 15.16 11.18 31.37
CA LYS A 871 14.38 9.96 31.08
C LYS A 871 14.67 9.41 29.69
N TYR A 872 14.96 10.28 28.73
CA TYR A 872 15.37 9.88 27.39
C TYR A 872 16.78 9.24 27.38
N LEU A 873 17.74 9.82 28.09
CA LEU A 873 19.09 9.28 28.24
C LEU A 873 19.12 7.92 28.93
N GLU A 874 18.36 7.74 30.01
CA GLU A 874 18.22 6.45 30.72
C GLU A 874 17.72 5.33 29.79
N ARG A 875 16.88 5.67 28.81
CA ARG A 875 16.40 4.72 27.80
C ARG A 875 17.45 4.45 26.71
N TRP A 876 18.42 5.35 26.53
CA TRP A 876 19.43 5.25 25.49
C TRP A 876 20.66 4.44 25.94
N THR A 877 21.08 4.56 27.21
CA THR A 877 22.37 4.06 27.73
C THR A 877 22.41 2.58 28.17
N GLY A 878 21.33 1.81 28.03
CA GLY A 878 21.43 0.33 28.06
C GLY A 878 20.67 -0.39 29.17
N LYS A 879 19.43 -0.74 28.86
CA LYS A 879 19.01 -2.15 28.95
C LYS A 879 18.93 -2.69 27.53
N PRO A 880 19.27 -3.97 27.29
CA PRO A 880 19.08 -4.56 25.97
C PRO A 880 17.67 -4.24 25.51
N ARG A 881 17.55 -3.61 24.33
CA ARG A 881 16.27 -3.50 23.63
C ARG A 881 15.68 -4.90 23.63
N SER A 882 14.63 -5.15 24.40
CA SER A 882 13.81 -6.32 24.15
C SER A 882 13.38 -6.21 22.69
N GLU A 883 13.25 -7.35 22.01
CA GLU A 883 12.82 -7.39 20.61
C GLU A 883 11.46 -6.66 20.38
N ASP A 884 10.76 -6.31 21.48
CA ASP A 884 9.52 -5.54 21.57
C ASP A 884 9.58 -4.09 21.07
N ASP A 885 10.72 -3.39 21.07
CA ASP A 885 10.75 -1.96 20.68
C ASP A 885 10.72 -1.74 19.16
N SER A 886 10.77 -2.82 18.37
CA SER A 886 10.61 -2.75 16.91
C SER A 886 9.17 -2.41 16.48
N GLU A 887 8.19 -2.46 17.40
CA GLU A 887 6.78 -2.18 17.12
C GLU A 887 6.29 -0.79 17.55
N GLU A 888 7.03 0.00 18.33
CA GLU A 888 6.69 1.43 18.52
C GLU A 888 6.88 2.25 17.22
N THR A 889 7.49 1.64 16.19
CA THR A 889 7.74 2.23 14.87
C THR A 889 7.01 1.53 13.72
N ALA A 890 5.95 0.76 13.99
CA ALA A 890 5.10 0.10 12.98
C ALA A 890 3.71 0.77 12.86
#